data_AF-A0AAV5GJN5-F1
#
_entry.id   AF-A0AAV5GJN5-F1
#
_cell.length_a   1.000
_cell.length_b   1.000
_cell.length_c   1.000
_cell.angle_alpha   90.00
_cell.angle_beta   90.00
_cell.angle_gamma   90.00
#
_symmetry.space_group_name_H-M   'P 1'
#
loop_
_entity.id
_entity.type
_entity.pdbx_description
1 polymer ?
#
loop_
_entity_poly.entity_id
_entity_poly.type
_entity_poly.pdbx_seq_one_letter_code
_entity_poly.pdbx_strand_id
1 'polypeptide(L)'
;MLVRIRSRDGNFRFDVQPSDDFAVLVEKILSTSDQIDPDTLALSNQPRGGENLVKDISGDLQSLGIGHGDLLFVSYQPKAAPSALSSTPASGTATPSTSSAPAHASTLSGKVVPLDVPAPTASTSTANGSNDKRVQGRKPWEEVKENPVDVFWEQQDGKIPRPKGQHGCRCGPKSMCDYCMPLEPFDSEYHAEHNIKHLSYHAYLKKLHAAVPTSAQASTYIPPLNEESYRVAVPCSSGSHPSWPAGICTKCQPSAVTLSRQTYRMVDHVEFADPSLINGLLSFWRQTGTQRFGYLLGTYAQYDKVPMGVKAVVEAIHEPPQEPHADGITVGFPWDEEEKVKALADACGLEVVGVIFTDLTQDTSSDEAKKAGKVVAKRHANSFFLSSLEVLFAAALQRKHPMPSRFSMTGRFSSRFVTCVLSGDLEGSIAVEAYQVSDQAESMVDADMVEASVDPGVVRVKDEGPTRYIPDVFYRYKNKYGLEVKESAKPCFPVEYLLVNVTHGFPNQPTPLFTTPTPFAHENRAGLQDQTLASAAVALVALVKDSPHELLAGAVGAGAEDAQLDVLVSDEGVLKVARWLSDWHLLRFLADCGMFDENDLRTMCRIATLRPSSTSITSSRELARELAKLFSSPNWQTFLVVAQEQAPAPPARTYPGGSDADQQQQPQTIDGFEIPPDIDVPPESASASGGNHAAGAGHGDVAMDGSGAADAPGGMRVCPHCTFENPPGGGQDCEVCGLPLQG
;
A
#
# COMPACT_ATOMS: atom_id res chain seq x y z
N MET A 1 -12.92 -76.77 2.60
CA MET A 1 -13.72 -75.54 2.77
C MET A 1 -12.91 -74.34 2.30
N LEU A 2 -13.58 -73.28 1.82
CA LEU A 2 -12.93 -72.11 1.25
C LEU A 2 -13.04 -70.94 2.24
N VAL A 3 -11.91 -70.40 2.69
CA VAL A 3 -11.85 -69.24 3.59
C VAL A 3 -11.32 -68.03 2.80
N ARG A 4 -11.96 -66.87 2.98
CA ARG A 4 -11.60 -65.63 2.29
C ARG A 4 -10.83 -64.72 3.25
N ILE A 5 -9.72 -64.19 2.80
CA ILE A 5 -8.87 -63.29 3.59
C ILE A 5 -8.84 -61.93 2.90
N ARG A 6 -9.08 -60.85 3.64
CA ARG A 6 -8.88 -59.48 3.19
C ARG A 6 -7.73 -58.86 3.97
N SER A 7 -6.68 -58.47 3.25
CA SER A 7 -5.53 -57.75 3.79
C SER A 7 -5.28 -56.47 2.99
N ARG A 8 -4.32 -55.66 3.42
CA ARG A 8 -3.85 -54.49 2.65
C ARG A 8 -3.26 -54.86 1.28
N ASP A 9 -2.75 -56.08 1.13
CA ASP A 9 -2.15 -56.57 -0.13
C ASP A 9 -3.20 -57.13 -1.10
N GLY A 10 -4.46 -57.23 -0.67
CA GLY A 10 -5.58 -57.70 -1.51
C GLY A 10 -6.47 -58.73 -0.82
N ASN A 11 -7.38 -59.30 -1.61
CA ASN A 11 -8.30 -60.35 -1.17
C ASN A 11 -7.82 -61.72 -1.69
N PHE A 12 -7.62 -62.67 -0.78
CA PHE A 12 -7.15 -64.01 -1.06
C PHE A 12 -8.22 -65.05 -0.71
N ARG A 13 -8.15 -66.22 -1.35
CA ARG A 13 -9.04 -67.35 -1.09
C ARG A 13 -8.20 -68.59 -0.88
N PHE A 14 -8.38 -69.26 0.25
CA PHE A 14 -7.64 -70.46 0.60
C PHE A 14 -8.58 -71.65 0.78
N ASP A 15 -8.24 -72.75 0.11
CA ASP A 15 -8.87 -74.04 0.36
C ASP A 15 -8.16 -74.74 1.53
N VAL A 16 -8.88 -75.00 2.62
CA VAL A 16 -8.43 -75.64 3.87
C VAL A 16 -9.45 -76.68 4.31
N GLN A 17 -9.09 -77.70 5.08
CA GLN A 17 -10.07 -78.63 5.66
C GLN A 17 -10.55 -78.13 7.04
N PRO A 18 -11.81 -78.43 7.45
CA PRO A 18 -12.31 -78.03 8.77
C PRO A 18 -11.47 -78.57 9.94
N SER A 19 -10.84 -79.73 9.76
CA SER A 19 -9.96 -80.38 10.73
C SER A 19 -8.50 -79.91 10.66
N ASP A 20 -8.16 -78.98 9.75
CA ASP A 20 -6.80 -78.44 9.69
C ASP A 20 -6.55 -77.56 10.92
N ASP A 21 -5.33 -77.62 11.44
CA ASP A 21 -4.87 -76.72 12.51
C ASP A 21 -4.80 -75.27 11.99
N PHE A 22 -5.11 -74.31 12.86
CA PHE A 22 -5.07 -72.89 12.53
C PHE A 22 -3.73 -72.44 11.93
N ALA A 23 -2.61 -73.05 12.33
CA ALA A 23 -1.28 -72.77 11.80
C ALA A 23 -1.21 -72.95 10.26
N VAL A 24 -1.98 -73.89 9.69
CA VAL A 24 -2.03 -74.11 8.24
C VAL A 24 -2.63 -72.92 7.50
N LEU A 25 -3.62 -72.25 8.11
CA LEU A 25 -4.21 -71.02 7.56
C LEU A 25 -3.23 -69.84 7.67
N VAL A 26 -2.49 -69.75 8.78
CA VAL A 26 -1.47 -68.72 9.01
C VAL A 26 -0.33 -68.82 8.01
N GLU A 27 0.18 -70.03 7.75
CA GLU A 27 1.24 -70.27 6.77
C GLU A 27 0.80 -69.84 5.36
N LYS A 28 -0.45 -70.15 4.98
CA LYS A 28 -1.01 -69.70 3.70
C LYS A 28 -1.13 -68.18 3.61
N ILE A 29 -1.48 -67.49 4.71
CA ILE A 29 -1.51 -66.03 4.77
C ILE A 29 -0.09 -65.47 4.60
N LEU A 30 0.90 -65.99 5.33
CA LEU A 30 2.29 -65.55 5.22
C LEU A 30 2.89 -65.80 3.82
N SER A 31 2.42 -66.82 3.11
CA SER A 31 2.85 -67.09 1.73
C SER A 31 2.39 -66.06 0.70
N THR A 32 1.43 -65.18 1.05
CA THR A 32 0.92 -64.17 0.11
C THR A 32 1.83 -62.97 -0.06
N SER A 33 2.70 -62.69 0.91
CA SER A 33 3.54 -61.49 0.92
C SER A 33 4.74 -61.66 1.85
N ASP A 34 5.94 -61.42 1.32
CA ASP A 34 7.20 -61.44 2.06
C ASP A 34 7.35 -60.24 3.02
N GLN A 35 6.54 -59.19 2.81
CA GLN A 35 6.48 -57.97 3.62
C GLN A 35 5.79 -58.19 4.98
N ILE A 36 5.09 -59.30 5.21
CA ILE A 36 4.38 -59.53 6.47
C ILE A 36 5.37 -59.82 7.60
N ASP A 37 5.35 -59.02 8.67
CA ASP A 37 6.02 -59.34 9.93
C ASP A 37 5.15 -60.33 10.75
N PRO A 38 5.59 -61.60 10.93
CA PRO A 38 4.80 -62.63 11.60
C PRO A 38 4.40 -62.27 13.04
N ASP A 39 5.23 -61.49 13.75
CA ASP A 39 5.03 -61.18 15.17
C ASP A 39 3.91 -60.15 15.42
N THR A 40 3.54 -59.42 14.37
CA THR A 40 2.47 -58.40 14.39
C THR A 40 1.20 -58.85 13.69
N LEU A 41 1.17 -60.09 13.17
CA LEU A 41 0.04 -60.63 12.43
C LEU A 41 -1.17 -60.85 13.36
N ALA A 42 -2.29 -60.19 13.05
CA ALA A 42 -3.55 -60.35 13.76
C ALA A 42 -4.72 -60.58 12.79
N LEU A 43 -5.73 -61.30 13.29
CA LEU A 43 -6.92 -61.73 12.55
C LEU A 43 -8.19 -61.26 13.26
N SER A 44 -9.16 -60.76 12.49
CA SER A 44 -10.50 -60.41 12.97
C SER A 44 -11.60 -60.93 12.04
N ASN A 45 -12.77 -61.25 12.59
CA ASN A 45 -13.99 -61.56 11.83
C ASN A 45 -14.83 -60.31 11.53
N GLN A 46 -14.39 -59.12 11.96
CA GLN A 46 -15.03 -57.84 11.72
C GLN A 46 -14.09 -56.88 10.98
N PRO A 47 -14.62 -55.97 10.15
CA PRO A 47 -13.80 -55.05 9.37
C PRO A 47 -13.04 -54.01 10.21
N ARG A 48 -13.45 -53.76 11.46
CA ARG A 48 -12.75 -52.88 12.41
C ARG A 48 -12.99 -53.37 13.84
N GLY A 49 -11.91 -53.56 14.60
CA GLY A 49 -11.95 -54.03 15.99
C GLY A 49 -12.03 -55.55 16.13
N GLY A 50 -11.65 -56.07 17.30
CA GLY A 50 -11.63 -57.51 17.59
C GLY A 50 -10.45 -58.28 16.99
N GLU A 51 -9.36 -57.58 16.66
CA GLU A 51 -8.11 -58.18 16.16
C GLU A 51 -7.44 -58.98 17.28
N ASN A 52 -7.27 -60.28 17.05
CA ASN A 52 -6.51 -61.15 17.94
C ASN A 52 -5.18 -61.50 17.27
N LEU A 53 -4.09 -61.34 18.01
CA LEU A 53 -2.76 -61.73 17.55
C LEU A 53 -2.73 -63.22 17.29
N VAL A 54 -2.20 -63.61 16.14
CA VAL A 54 -2.18 -65.01 15.67
C VAL A 54 -1.49 -65.94 16.66
N LYS A 55 -0.44 -65.46 17.33
CA LYS A 55 0.30 -66.21 18.37
C LYS A 55 -0.57 -66.63 19.57
N ASP A 56 -1.69 -65.95 19.81
CA ASP A 56 -2.57 -66.20 20.94
C ASP A 56 -3.73 -67.16 20.58
N ILE A 57 -3.77 -67.66 19.33
CA ILE A 57 -4.83 -68.53 18.80
C ILE A 57 -4.27 -69.94 18.55
N SER A 58 -4.90 -70.96 19.14
CA SER A 58 -4.56 -72.37 18.94
C SER A 58 -5.83 -73.22 18.83
N GLY A 59 -5.85 -74.19 17.92
CA GLY A 59 -6.99 -75.08 17.69
C GLY A 59 -7.20 -75.38 16.21
N ASP A 60 -8.11 -76.31 15.90
CA ASP A 60 -8.53 -76.56 14.52
C ASP A 60 -9.53 -75.49 14.05
N LEU A 61 -9.65 -75.32 12.73
CA LEU A 61 -10.50 -74.28 12.16
C LEU A 61 -11.99 -74.44 12.54
N GLN A 62 -12.45 -75.69 12.74
CA GLN A 62 -13.81 -75.99 13.15
C GLN A 62 -14.12 -75.55 14.59
N SER A 63 -13.22 -75.79 15.55
CA SER A 63 -13.40 -75.36 16.95
C SER A 63 -13.28 -73.85 17.12
N LEU A 64 -12.52 -73.18 16.24
CA LEU A 64 -12.42 -71.72 16.16
C LEU A 64 -13.62 -71.07 15.46
N GLY A 65 -14.60 -71.87 15.00
CA GLY A 65 -15.83 -71.37 14.38
C GLY A 65 -15.65 -70.80 12.98
N ILE A 66 -14.55 -71.15 12.29
CA ILE A 66 -14.26 -70.70 10.92
C ILE A 66 -14.91 -71.69 9.95
N GLY A 67 -15.96 -71.24 9.26
CA GLY A 67 -16.74 -72.03 8.32
C GLY A 67 -16.40 -71.81 6.85
N HIS A 68 -17.07 -72.56 5.97
CA HIS A 68 -16.96 -72.36 4.54
C HIS A 68 -17.56 -71.00 4.12
N GLY A 69 -16.75 -70.17 3.47
CA GLY A 69 -17.17 -68.87 2.93
C GLY A 69 -16.89 -67.69 3.87
N ASP A 70 -16.37 -67.91 5.07
CA ASP A 70 -16.09 -66.83 6.02
C ASP A 70 -15.01 -65.88 5.49
N LEU A 71 -15.17 -64.59 5.82
CA LEU A 71 -14.25 -63.52 5.46
C LEU A 71 -13.53 -63.04 6.71
N LEU A 72 -12.22 -63.24 6.77
CA LEU A 72 -11.37 -62.74 7.84
C LEU A 72 -10.54 -61.55 7.37
N PHE A 73 -10.35 -60.60 8.26
CA PHE A 73 -9.56 -59.39 8.05
C PHE A 73 -8.19 -59.57 8.69
N VAL A 74 -7.14 -59.35 7.91
CA VAL A 74 -5.75 -59.50 8.33
C VAL A 74 -5.10 -58.12 8.51
N SER A 75 -4.56 -57.87 9.70
CA SER A 75 -3.76 -56.69 10.04
C SER A 75 -2.33 -57.13 10.41
N TYR A 76 -1.32 -56.38 9.95
CA TYR A 76 0.09 -56.63 10.25
C TYR A 76 0.94 -55.38 9.94
N GLN A 77 2.13 -55.28 10.53
CA GLN A 77 3.14 -54.27 10.18
C GLN A 77 4.12 -54.81 9.13
N PRO A 78 4.56 -54.00 8.14
CA PRO A 78 5.58 -54.43 7.20
C PRO A 78 6.92 -54.72 7.89
N LYS A 79 7.62 -55.79 7.48
CA LYS A 79 9.00 -56.08 7.93
C LYS A 79 9.92 -54.90 7.64
N ALA A 80 10.53 -54.33 8.68
CA ALA A 80 11.59 -53.35 8.53
C ALA A 80 12.86 -54.01 7.97
N ALA A 81 13.49 -53.40 6.96
CA ALA A 81 14.77 -53.87 6.43
C ALA A 81 15.87 -53.72 7.52
N PRO A 82 16.75 -54.72 7.70
CA PRO A 82 17.77 -54.66 8.75
C PRO A 82 18.85 -53.63 8.38
N SER A 83 18.79 -52.46 9.00
CA SER A 83 19.90 -51.51 9.01
C SER A 83 20.86 -51.89 10.13
N ALA A 84 22.10 -52.21 9.74
CA ALA A 84 23.18 -52.58 10.65
C ALA A 84 23.63 -51.38 11.49
N LEU A 85 23.73 -51.61 12.80
CA LEU A 85 24.57 -50.99 13.85
C LEU A 85 23.77 -50.66 15.10
N SER A 86 23.70 -51.66 15.97
CA SER A 86 23.26 -51.56 17.36
C SER A 86 24.46 -51.32 18.29
N SER A 87 24.38 -50.28 19.12
CA SER A 87 24.79 -50.38 20.53
C SER A 87 24.11 -49.28 21.37
N THR A 88 23.32 -49.72 22.34
CA THR A 88 22.90 -49.00 23.56
C THR A 88 24.02 -49.09 24.62
N PRO A 89 23.99 -48.44 25.82
CA PRO A 89 22.91 -47.76 26.57
C PRO A 89 23.36 -46.36 27.11
N ALA A 90 22.72 -45.57 27.99
CA ALA A 90 21.73 -45.75 29.05
C ALA A 90 21.09 -44.38 29.46
N SER A 91 20.05 -44.48 30.29
CA SER A 91 19.26 -43.44 30.98
C SER A 91 19.94 -42.12 31.39
N GLY A 92 19.19 -41.01 31.24
CA GLY A 92 19.49 -39.73 31.87
C GLY A 92 18.39 -38.68 31.65
N THR A 93 17.98 -38.08 32.76
CA THR A 93 16.93 -37.07 33.01
C THR A 93 17.01 -35.74 32.24
N ALA A 94 15.81 -35.22 31.91
CA ALA A 94 15.36 -33.82 31.82
C ALA A 94 15.91 -32.84 30.74
N THR A 95 14.95 -32.08 30.17
CA THR A 95 14.95 -30.68 29.66
C THR A 95 14.45 -30.55 28.20
N PRO A 96 13.54 -29.60 27.86
CA PRO A 96 12.83 -29.62 26.58
C PRO A 96 13.66 -28.96 25.48
N SER A 97 13.85 -29.69 24.38
CA SER A 97 14.41 -29.14 23.14
C SER A 97 13.51 -29.50 21.96
N THR A 98 13.11 -28.45 21.26
CA THR A 98 12.49 -28.41 19.94
C THR A 98 13.14 -29.38 18.94
N SER A 99 12.34 -30.30 18.40
CA SER A 99 12.62 -30.96 17.13
C SER A 99 11.32 -31.07 16.32
N SER A 100 11.27 -30.31 15.23
CA SER A 100 10.26 -30.37 14.18
C SER A 100 10.28 -31.74 13.50
N ALA A 101 9.20 -32.51 13.65
CA ALA A 101 8.93 -33.65 12.77
C ALA A 101 8.48 -33.14 11.39
N PRO A 102 8.97 -33.69 10.27
CA PRO A 102 8.47 -33.32 8.95
C PRO A 102 7.01 -33.78 8.79
N ALA A 103 6.12 -32.86 8.42
CA ALA A 103 4.73 -33.15 8.16
C ALA A 103 4.57 -33.79 6.78
N HIS A 104 4.02 -35.01 6.73
CA HIS A 104 3.57 -35.64 5.49
C HIS A 104 2.09 -35.32 5.26
N ALA A 105 1.76 -34.67 4.14
CA ALA A 105 0.38 -34.49 3.72
C ALA A 105 -0.03 -35.62 2.76
N SER A 106 -1.20 -36.21 3.00
CA SER A 106 -1.79 -37.23 2.13
C SER A 106 -2.72 -36.57 1.11
N THR A 107 -2.55 -36.88 -0.17
CA THR A 107 -3.51 -36.50 -1.24
C THR A 107 -4.41 -37.69 -1.58
N LEU A 108 -5.62 -37.40 -2.09
CA LEU A 108 -6.62 -38.40 -2.49
C LEU A 108 -6.14 -39.33 -3.65
N SER A 109 -4.94 -39.10 -4.18
CA SER A 109 -4.33 -39.88 -5.28
C SER A 109 -3.00 -40.55 -4.90
N GLY A 110 -2.63 -40.59 -3.62
CA GLY A 110 -1.55 -41.45 -3.11
C GLY A 110 -0.11 -41.13 -3.55
N LYS A 111 0.16 -39.95 -4.14
CA LYS A 111 1.53 -39.49 -4.41
C LYS A 111 2.07 -38.65 -3.26
N VAL A 112 3.22 -39.06 -2.72
CA VAL A 112 3.98 -38.36 -1.67
C VAL A 112 4.91 -37.34 -2.32
N VAL A 113 4.82 -36.07 -1.92
CA VAL A 113 5.76 -35.01 -2.31
C VAL A 113 6.31 -34.35 -1.04
N PRO A 114 7.64 -34.19 -0.87
CA PRO A 114 8.22 -33.44 0.25
C PRO A 114 7.86 -31.96 0.16
N LEU A 115 7.46 -31.35 1.28
CA LEU A 115 7.22 -29.90 1.39
C LEU A 115 8.30 -29.25 2.24
N ASP A 116 8.93 -28.22 1.70
CA ASP A 116 9.69 -27.22 2.46
C ASP A 116 8.70 -26.16 2.96
N VAL A 117 8.66 -25.90 4.26
CA VAL A 117 7.66 -25.01 4.89
C VAL A 117 8.38 -23.83 5.56
N PRO A 118 8.13 -22.56 5.16
CA PRO A 118 8.47 -21.40 5.99
C PRO A 118 7.57 -21.37 7.24
N ALA A 119 8.13 -20.93 8.37
CA ALA A 119 7.46 -20.93 9.68
C ALA A 119 6.08 -20.22 9.66
N PRO A 120 5.10 -20.69 10.45
CA PRO A 120 3.78 -20.08 10.49
C PRO A 120 3.81 -18.76 11.26
N THR A 121 3.48 -17.66 10.58
CA THR A 121 3.08 -16.41 11.22
C THR A 121 1.71 -16.62 11.87
N ALA A 122 1.65 -16.50 13.19
CA ALA A 122 0.41 -16.65 13.95
C ALA A 122 -0.62 -15.61 13.49
N SER A 123 -1.64 -16.06 12.76
CA SER A 123 -2.85 -15.30 12.47
C SER A 123 -3.98 -15.91 13.31
N THR A 124 -4.39 -15.22 14.36
CA THR A 124 -5.52 -15.59 15.20
C THR A 124 -6.83 -15.43 14.42
N SER A 125 -7.31 -16.53 13.84
CA SER A 125 -8.65 -16.67 13.29
C SER A 125 -9.58 -17.31 14.32
N THR A 126 -10.20 -16.50 15.18
CA THR A 126 -11.34 -16.92 16.02
C THR A 126 -12.64 -16.53 15.32
N ALA A 127 -13.03 -17.31 14.32
CA ALA A 127 -14.36 -17.27 13.74
C ALA A 127 -14.94 -18.69 13.77
N ASN A 128 -15.61 -19.02 14.88
CA ASN A 128 -16.84 -19.81 14.90
C ASN A 128 -17.30 -19.95 16.36
N GLY A 129 -18.52 -19.49 16.62
CA GLY A 129 -19.14 -19.55 17.93
C GLY A 129 -19.20 -20.98 18.47
N SER A 130 -18.50 -21.21 19.57
CA SER A 130 -18.81 -22.29 20.49
C SER A 130 -18.91 -21.70 21.89
N ASN A 131 -20.00 -22.09 22.56
CA ASN A 131 -20.42 -21.59 23.85
C ASN A 131 -19.58 -22.26 24.95
N ASP A 132 -18.27 -22.01 24.95
CA ASP A 132 -17.32 -22.64 25.86
C ASP A 132 -16.90 -21.72 27.02
N LYS A 133 -16.78 -22.33 28.19
CA LYS A 133 -16.77 -21.68 29.50
C LYS A 133 -15.63 -20.65 29.67
N ARG A 134 -16.00 -19.37 29.57
CA ARG A 134 -15.55 -18.20 30.34
C ARG A 134 -14.16 -18.31 31.01
N VAL A 135 -13.11 -18.07 30.24
CA VAL A 135 -11.99 -17.26 30.74
C VAL A 135 -12.44 -15.81 30.61
N GLN A 136 -12.38 -15.03 31.70
CA GLN A 136 -12.77 -13.61 31.71
C GLN A 136 -11.73 -12.73 30.97
N GLY A 137 -11.56 -12.96 29.67
CA GLY A 137 -11.00 -11.97 28.75
C GLY A 137 -12.12 -11.10 28.21
N ARG A 138 -11.87 -9.79 28.03
CA ARG A 138 -12.78 -8.91 27.29
C ARG A 138 -12.87 -9.40 25.84
N LYS A 139 -14.04 -9.22 25.21
CA LYS A 139 -14.26 -9.74 23.85
C LYS A 139 -13.46 -8.89 22.86
N PRO A 140 -12.96 -9.46 21.74
CA PRO A 140 -12.10 -8.73 20.79
C PRO A 140 -12.69 -7.40 20.32
N TRP A 141 -14.02 -7.33 20.14
CA TRP A 141 -14.72 -6.15 19.65
C TRP A 141 -15.02 -5.07 20.71
N GLU A 142 -14.82 -5.36 22.00
CA GLU A 142 -15.11 -4.41 23.09
C GLU A 142 -13.97 -3.37 23.29
N GLU A 143 -12.75 -3.68 22.85
CA GLU A 143 -11.56 -2.84 23.07
C GLU A 143 -11.07 -2.12 21.80
N VAL A 144 -11.80 -2.27 20.70
CA VAL A 144 -11.40 -1.74 19.39
C VAL A 144 -11.51 -0.23 19.38
N LYS A 145 -10.40 0.45 19.06
CA LYS A 145 -10.40 1.88 18.75
C LYS A 145 -10.71 2.08 17.28
N GLU A 146 -11.91 2.55 16.99
CA GLU A 146 -12.35 2.84 15.63
C GLU A 146 -11.88 4.22 15.15
N ASN A 147 -11.95 4.44 13.84
CA ASN A 147 -11.60 5.71 13.23
C ASN A 147 -12.59 6.81 13.66
N PRO A 148 -12.16 8.08 13.82
CA PRO A 148 -13.06 9.19 14.15
C PRO A 148 -14.30 9.31 13.25
N VAL A 149 -14.20 8.94 11.97
CA VAL A 149 -15.34 8.97 11.04
C VAL A 149 -16.44 7.96 11.42
N ASP A 150 -16.05 6.79 11.95
CA ASP A 150 -16.99 5.76 12.41
C ASP A 150 -17.76 6.22 13.64
N VAL A 151 -17.02 6.77 14.61
CA VAL A 151 -17.58 7.31 15.85
C VAL A 151 -18.56 8.44 15.55
N PHE A 152 -18.25 9.27 14.56
CA PHE A 152 -19.15 10.30 14.10
C PHE A 152 -20.45 9.72 13.52
N TRP A 153 -20.36 8.80 12.56
CA TRP A 153 -21.53 8.24 11.89
C TRP A 153 -22.40 7.37 12.79
N GLU A 154 -21.82 6.73 13.80
CA GLU A 154 -22.58 5.99 14.80
C GLU A 154 -23.54 6.89 15.60
N GLN A 155 -23.10 8.11 15.94
CA GLN A 155 -23.91 9.08 16.69
C GLN A 155 -25.06 9.65 15.88
N GLN A 156 -25.02 9.51 14.54
CA GLN A 156 -26.07 10.00 13.65
C GLN A 156 -27.12 8.92 13.35
N ASP A 157 -28.36 9.35 13.12
CA ASP A 157 -29.43 8.46 12.65
C ASP A 157 -29.31 8.18 11.13
N GLY A 158 -28.76 9.14 10.37
CA GLY A 158 -28.57 9.07 8.93
C GLY A 158 -29.87 9.16 8.12
N LYS A 159 -30.99 9.53 8.76
CA LYS A 159 -32.29 9.53 8.09
C LYS A 159 -32.38 10.68 7.09
N ILE A 160 -32.99 10.40 5.94
CA ILE A 160 -33.06 11.34 4.83
C ILE A 160 -34.35 12.16 4.98
N PRO A 161 -34.28 13.48 5.23
CA PRO A 161 -35.47 14.29 5.44
C PRO A 161 -36.26 14.46 4.14
N ARG A 162 -37.59 14.30 4.21
CA ARG A 162 -38.49 14.57 3.08
C ARG A 162 -39.27 15.88 3.28
N PRO A 163 -39.43 16.70 2.22
CA PRO A 163 -40.22 17.92 2.30
C PRO A 163 -41.71 17.61 2.53
N LYS A 164 -42.38 18.39 3.40
CA LYS A 164 -43.84 18.27 3.62
C LYS A 164 -44.63 18.87 2.45
N GLY A 165 -45.86 18.37 2.26
CA GLY A 165 -46.80 18.89 1.25
C GLY A 165 -46.55 18.39 -0.18
N GLN A 166 -45.50 17.60 -0.40
CA GLN A 166 -45.26 16.91 -1.67
C GLN A 166 -45.97 15.55 -1.70
N HIS A 167 -46.17 15.02 -2.91
CA HIS A 167 -46.72 13.68 -3.18
C HIS A 167 -48.02 13.32 -2.44
N GLY A 168 -48.87 14.31 -2.13
CA GLY A 168 -50.17 14.08 -1.49
C GLY A 168 -50.17 14.05 0.04
N CYS A 169 -49.12 14.51 0.75
CA CYS A 169 -49.25 14.77 2.20
C CYS A 169 -50.35 15.82 2.46
N ARG A 170 -51.30 15.46 3.32
CA ARG A 170 -52.33 16.36 3.87
C ARG A 170 -52.15 16.61 5.37
N CYS A 171 -50.93 16.36 5.83
CA CYS A 171 -50.53 16.35 7.21
C CYS A 171 -50.28 17.80 7.71
N GLY A 172 -50.77 18.15 8.90
CA GLY A 172 -50.51 19.43 9.55
C GLY A 172 -49.04 19.62 9.94
N PRO A 173 -48.61 20.84 10.34
CA PRO A 173 -47.20 21.22 10.45
C PRO A 173 -46.37 20.39 11.45
N LYS A 174 -46.99 19.86 12.51
CA LYS A 174 -46.33 18.99 13.51
C LYS A 174 -46.65 17.50 13.35
N SER A 175 -47.49 17.12 12.37
CA SER A 175 -47.82 15.72 12.08
C SER A 175 -47.00 15.17 10.92
N MET A 176 -46.89 13.85 10.83
CA MET A 176 -46.18 13.14 9.76
C MET A 176 -47.06 12.04 9.19
N CYS A 177 -46.96 11.80 7.88
CA CYS A 177 -47.59 10.68 7.19
C CYS A 177 -46.53 9.95 6.34
N ASP A 178 -46.94 8.87 5.68
CA ASP A 178 -46.05 8.02 4.88
C ASP A 178 -45.33 8.74 3.74
N TYR A 179 -45.81 9.91 3.31
CA TYR A 179 -45.18 10.73 2.26
C TYR A 179 -44.15 11.74 2.78
N CYS A 180 -44.14 12.03 4.09
CA CYS A 180 -43.23 13.02 4.68
C CYS A 180 -42.41 12.49 5.86
N MET A 181 -42.55 11.20 6.21
CA MET A 181 -41.63 10.58 7.15
C MET A 181 -40.22 10.50 6.54
N PRO A 182 -39.14 10.80 7.29
CA PRO A 182 -37.79 10.61 6.80
C PRO A 182 -37.57 9.18 6.30
N LEU A 183 -36.85 9.04 5.19
CA LEU A 183 -36.48 7.75 4.65
C LEU A 183 -35.30 7.17 5.44
N GLU A 184 -35.22 5.85 5.47
CA GLU A 184 -34.07 5.17 6.04
C GLU A 184 -32.84 5.34 5.12
N PRO A 185 -31.61 5.37 5.67
CA PRO A 185 -30.39 5.55 4.88
C PRO A 185 -30.12 4.44 3.86
N PHE A 186 -30.84 3.33 3.89
CA PHE A 186 -30.71 2.18 3.00
C PHE A 186 -31.91 1.98 2.06
N ASP A 187 -32.75 3.01 1.90
CA ASP A 187 -33.91 2.99 1.01
C ASP A 187 -33.50 2.79 -0.46
N SER A 188 -34.03 1.76 -1.11
CA SER A 188 -33.63 1.38 -2.47
C SER A 188 -34.12 2.35 -3.54
N GLU A 189 -35.27 3.00 -3.33
CA GLU A 189 -35.83 3.94 -4.31
C GLU A 189 -34.99 5.22 -4.34
N TYR A 190 -34.65 5.76 -3.17
CA TYR A 190 -33.76 6.91 -3.06
C TYR A 190 -32.41 6.68 -3.74
N HIS A 191 -31.80 5.51 -3.54
CA HIS A 191 -30.52 5.17 -4.15
C HIS A 191 -30.60 5.09 -5.68
N ALA A 192 -31.68 4.51 -6.21
CA ALA A 192 -31.91 4.46 -7.65
C ALA A 192 -32.10 5.86 -8.25
N GLU A 193 -32.90 6.72 -7.62
CA GLU A 193 -33.13 8.11 -8.06
C GLU A 193 -31.85 8.96 -8.10
N HIS A 194 -30.93 8.73 -7.15
CA HIS A 194 -29.67 9.47 -7.03
C HIS A 194 -28.48 8.79 -7.72
N ASN A 195 -28.71 7.72 -8.50
CA ASN A 195 -27.68 6.93 -9.18
C ASN A 195 -26.60 6.36 -8.23
N ILE A 196 -26.98 6.04 -7.00
CA ILE A 196 -26.09 5.46 -6.00
C ILE A 196 -26.14 3.93 -6.14
N LYS A 197 -25.05 3.34 -6.65
CA LYS A 197 -24.98 1.90 -6.99
C LYS A 197 -24.85 0.98 -5.77
N HIS A 198 -24.26 1.46 -4.67
CA HIS A 198 -23.94 0.67 -3.48
C HIS A 198 -24.34 1.44 -2.22
N LEU A 199 -24.77 0.72 -1.19
CA LEU A 199 -24.94 1.29 0.14
C LEU A 199 -23.56 1.66 0.72
N SER A 200 -23.51 2.73 1.51
CA SER A 200 -22.35 2.98 2.37
C SER A 200 -22.28 1.90 3.47
N TYR A 201 -21.08 1.65 4.00
CA TYR A 201 -20.87 0.72 5.11
C TYR A 201 -21.80 1.00 6.30
N HIS A 202 -21.97 2.26 6.67
CA HIS A 202 -22.84 2.64 7.79
C HIS A 202 -24.33 2.45 7.48
N ALA A 203 -24.79 2.75 6.26
CA ALA A 203 -26.16 2.45 5.84
C ALA A 203 -26.42 0.93 5.83
N TYR A 204 -25.45 0.13 5.40
CA TYR A 204 -25.51 -1.33 5.46
C TYR A 204 -25.60 -1.84 6.92
N LEU A 205 -24.78 -1.29 7.83
CA LEU A 205 -24.87 -1.59 9.26
C LEU A 205 -26.26 -1.28 9.85
N LYS A 206 -26.83 -0.12 9.54
CA LYS A 206 -28.19 0.25 9.98
C LYS A 206 -29.24 -0.72 9.43
N LYS A 207 -29.09 -1.17 8.17
CA LYS A 207 -29.96 -2.19 7.56
C LYS A 207 -29.88 -3.52 8.30
N LEU A 208 -28.69 -3.98 8.68
CA LEU A 208 -28.52 -5.20 9.47
C LEU A 208 -29.15 -5.07 10.86
N HIS A 209 -28.93 -3.96 11.55
CA HIS A 209 -29.55 -3.71 12.86
C HIS A 209 -31.09 -3.65 12.78
N ALA A 210 -31.64 -3.03 11.73
CA ALA A 210 -33.09 -2.97 11.52
C ALA A 210 -33.71 -4.35 11.25
N ALA A 211 -32.92 -5.30 10.73
CA ALA A 211 -33.36 -6.68 10.51
C ALA A 211 -33.38 -7.53 11.80
N VAL A 212 -32.71 -7.09 12.87
CA VAL A 212 -32.68 -7.81 14.16
C VAL A 212 -33.98 -7.55 14.93
N PRO A 213 -34.77 -8.59 15.29
CA PRO A 213 -36.00 -8.41 16.06
C PRO A 213 -35.74 -7.75 17.41
N THR A 214 -36.61 -6.83 17.83
CA THR A 214 -36.50 -6.11 19.11
C THR A 214 -36.43 -7.03 20.33
N SER A 215 -37.03 -8.23 20.26
CA SER A 215 -36.98 -9.25 21.31
C SER A 215 -35.58 -9.86 21.52
N ALA A 216 -34.70 -9.82 20.51
CA ALA A 216 -33.33 -10.35 20.56
C ALA A 216 -32.32 -9.33 21.13
N GLN A 217 -32.69 -8.05 21.26
CA GLN A 217 -31.79 -6.98 21.73
C GLN A 217 -31.58 -6.98 23.26
N ALA A 218 -32.32 -7.79 24.01
CA ALA A 218 -32.51 -7.60 25.46
C ALA A 218 -31.57 -8.36 26.41
N SER A 219 -30.59 -9.15 25.96
CA SER A 219 -29.70 -9.84 26.94
C SER A 219 -28.24 -10.12 26.55
N THR A 220 -27.84 -10.05 25.29
CA THR A 220 -26.40 -10.09 24.90
C THR A 220 -26.23 -9.42 23.54
N TYR A 221 -25.44 -8.35 23.47
CA TYR A 221 -25.07 -7.73 22.19
C TYR A 221 -24.21 -8.69 21.38
N ILE A 222 -24.71 -9.08 20.20
CA ILE A 222 -24.02 -9.89 19.20
C ILE A 222 -23.75 -8.94 18.02
N PRO A 223 -22.48 -8.59 17.76
CA PRO A 223 -22.14 -7.78 16.60
C PRO A 223 -22.73 -8.35 15.29
N PRO A 224 -23.35 -7.50 14.44
CA PRO A 224 -24.13 -7.96 13.28
C PRO A 224 -23.27 -8.34 12.06
N LEU A 225 -22.02 -7.89 11.99
CA LEU A 225 -21.13 -8.19 10.88
C LEU A 225 -20.48 -9.54 11.08
N ASN A 226 -20.44 -10.30 10.00
CA ASN A 226 -19.75 -11.57 9.94
C ASN A 226 -18.67 -11.48 8.86
N GLU A 227 -17.41 -11.67 9.25
CA GLU A 227 -16.28 -11.72 8.32
C GLU A 227 -16.37 -13.04 7.55
N GLU A 228 -16.49 -12.99 6.22
CA GLU A 228 -16.42 -14.20 5.42
C GLU A 228 -15.07 -14.90 5.61
N SER A 229 -15.10 -16.23 5.71
CA SER A 229 -13.88 -17.04 5.67
C SER A 229 -14.15 -18.31 4.90
N TYR A 230 -13.30 -18.56 3.89
CA TYR A 230 -13.34 -19.77 3.08
C TYR A 230 -12.26 -20.78 3.49
N ARG A 231 -11.60 -20.56 4.63
CA ARG A 231 -10.65 -21.52 5.20
C ARG A 231 -11.37 -22.63 5.95
N VAL A 232 -10.70 -23.77 6.06
CA VAL A 232 -11.12 -24.82 6.99
C VAL A 232 -10.98 -24.29 8.41
N ALA A 233 -12.03 -24.39 9.22
CA ALA A 233 -12.02 -23.89 10.58
C ALA A 233 -11.03 -24.68 11.46
N VAL A 234 -10.06 -23.99 12.06
CA VAL A 234 -9.05 -24.56 12.96
C VAL A 234 -9.01 -23.74 14.26
N PRO A 235 -9.19 -24.36 15.44
CA PRO A 235 -9.50 -25.78 15.67
C PRO A 235 -10.92 -26.16 15.23
N CYS A 236 -11.13 -27.42 14.85
CA CYS A 236 -12.46 -27.91 14.51
C CYS A 236 -13.34 -28.01 15.77
N SER A 237 -14.56 -27.46 15.68
CA SER A 237 -15.56 -27.50 16.75
C SER A 237 -15.99 -28.91 17.18
N SER A 238 -15.71 -29.94 16.37
CA SER A 238 -16.01 -31.34 16.72
C SER A 238 -14.97 -32.00 17.62
N GLY A 239 -13.71 -31.54 17.61
CA GLY A 239 -12.58 -32.17 18.31
C GLY A 239 -12.30 -33.64 17.96
N SER A 240 -12.99 -34.21 16.96
CA SER A 240 -13.07 -35.66 16.70
C SER A 240 -12.09 -36.17 15.64
N HIS A 241 -11.30 -35.27 15.05
CA HIS A 241 -10.29 -35.58 14.05
C HIS A 241 -9.04 -34.71 14.27
N PRO A 242 -7.87 -35.14 13.76
CA PRO A 242 -6.68 -34.29 13.76
C PRO A 242 -6.94 -32.95 13.06
N SER A 243 -6.22 -31.90 13.46
CA SER A 243 -6.32 -30.59 12.80
C SER A 243 -6.02 -30.68 11.30
N TRP A 244 -6.64 -29.81 10.52
CA TRP A 244 -6.27 -29.59 9.12
C TRP A 244 -4.75 -29.34 9.02
N PRO A 245 -4.01 -29.97 8.09
CA PRO A 245 -4.49 -30.76 6.94
C PRO A 245 -4.73 -32.27 7.16
N ALA A 246 -4.44 -32.80 8.35
CA ALA A 246 -4.48 -34.24 8.60
C ALA A 246 -5.89 -34.83 8.76
N GLY A 247 -6.90 -33.99 9.01
CA GLY A 247 -8.29 -34.41 9.11
C GLY A 247 -9.27 -33.26 8.84
N ILE A 248 -10.42 -33.60 8.27
CA ILE A 248 -11.52 -32.66 7.99
C ILE A 248 -12.86 -33.35 8.25
N CYS A 249 -13.86 -32.60 8.71
CA CYS A 249 -15.24 -33.06 8.82
C CYS A 249 -16.20 -32.01 8.27
N THR A 250 -17.48 -32.38 8.14
CA THR A 250 -18.53 -31.49 7.63
C THR A 250 -18.78 -30.25 8.48
N LYS A 251 -18.35 -30.23 9.76
CA LYS A 251 -18.48 -29.07 10.66
C LYS A 251 -17.36 -28.04 10.52
N CYS A 252 -16.18 -28.43 10.05
CA CYS A 252 -15.07 -27.50 9.85
C CYS A 252 -14.79 -27.17 8.39
N GLN A 253 -15.31 -27.96 7.45
CA GLN A 253 -15.21 -27.63 6.03
C GLN A 253 -16.02 -26.35 5.73
N PRO A 254 -15.48 -25.41 4.94
CA PRO A 254 -16.22 -24.24 4.51
C PRO A 254 -17.38 -24.64 3.59
N SER A 255 -18.44 -23.84 3.59
CA SER A 255 -19.59 -24.08 2.72
C SER A 255 -19.26 -23.76 1.25
N ALA A 256 -20.06 -24.30 0.34
CA ALA A 256 -19.97 -23.94 -1.08
C ALA A 256 -20.12 -22.43 -1.27
N VAL A 257 -19.19 -21.83 -2.01
CA VAL A 257 -19.16 -20.39 -2.25
C VAL A 257 -20.09 -20.05 -3.39
N THR A 258 -20.99 -19.08 -3.17
CA THR A 258 -21.79 -18.49 -4.23
C THR A 258 -21.40 -17.01 -4.36
N LEU A 259 -20.70 -16.69 -5.44
CA LEU A 259 -20.30 -15.35 -5.80
C LEU A 259 -21.53 -14.52 -6.17
N SER A 260 -21.64 -13.38 -5.52
CA SER A 260 -22.70 -12.39 -5.73
C SER A 260 -22.08 -11.00 -5.68
N ARG A 261 -22.65 -10.06 -6.43
CA ARG A 261 -22.18 -8.67 -6.38
C ARG A 261 -22.45 -8.09 -4.99
N GLN A 262 -21.41 -7.58 -4.35
CA GLN A 262 -21.53 -6.95 -3.04
C GLN A 262 -22.45 -5.73 -3.12
N THR A 263 -23.36 -5.57 -2.15
CA THR A 263 -24.40 -4.53 -2.19
C THR A 263 -24.01 -3.24 -1.44
N TYR A 264 -22.83 -3.21 -0.85
CA TYR A 264 -22.27 -2.09 -0.11
C TYR A 264 -20.79 -1.90 -0.45
N ARG A 265 -20.22 -0.80 0.03
CA ARG A 265 -18.78 -0.51 -0.08
C ARG A 265 -18.27 0.16 1.18
N MET A 266 -16.98 0.04 1.43
CA MET A 266 -16.33 0.56 2.63
C MET A 266 -15.98 2.05 2.50
N VAL A 267 -15.67 2.49 1.28
CA VAL A 267 -15.44 3.88 0.89
C VAL A 267 -16.31 4.23 -0.31
N ASP A 268 -16.99 5.38 -0.25
CA ASP A 268 -17.90 5.84 -1.29
C ASP A 268 -17.24 6.71 -2.36
N HIS A 269 -16.24 7.48 -1.94
CA HIS A 269 -15.59 8.48 -2.77
C HIS A 269 -14.09 8.59 -2.47
N VAL A 270 -13.27 8.78 -3.51
CA VAL A 270 -11.86 9.17 -3.39
C VAL A 270 -11.72 10.62 -3.84
N GLU A 271 -11.36 11.50 -2.93
CA GLU A 271 -11.17 12.92 -3.18
C GLU A 271 -9.67 13.23 -3.18
N PHE A 272 -9.12 13.62 -4.32
CA PHE A 272 -7.74 14.12 -4.38
C PHE A 272 -7.76 15.60 -3.99
N ALA A 273 -6.99 15.98 -2.95
CA ALA A 273 -7.04 17.33 -2.40
C ALA A 273 -6.60 18.40 -3.43
N ASP A 274 -5.64 18.06 -4.29
CA ASP A 274 -5.15 18.92 -5.35
C ASP A 274 -4.85 18.14 -6.66
N PRO A 275 -5.17 18.70 -7.85
CA PRO A 275 -4.83 18.08 -9.13
C PRO A 275 -3.33 17.88 -9.39
N SER A 276 -2.45 18.64 -8.73
CA SER A 276 -1.00 18.50 -8.85
C SER A 276 -0.51 17.11 -8.43
N LEU A 277 -1.21 16.44 -7.51
CA LEU A 277 -0.90 15.06 -7.09
C LEU A 277 -0.90 14.11 -8.29
N ILE A 278 -1.94 14.20 -9.13
CA ILE A 278 -2.05 13.39 -10.35
C ILE A 278 -1.01 13.83 -11.39
N ASN A 279 -0.79 15.14 -11.53
CA ASN A 279 0.22 15.66 -12.46
C ASN A 279 1.64 15.18 -12.11
N GLY A 280 1.94 14.92 -10.83
CA GLY A 280 3.19 14.32 -10.37
C GLY A 280 3.49 12.99 -11.07
N LEU A 281 2.54 12.05 -11.08
CA LEU A 281 2.69 10.77 -11.79
C LEU A 281 2.70 10.96 -13.32
N LEU A 282 1.84 11.83 -13.84
CA LEU A 282 1.75 12.07 -15.29
C LEU A 282 3.02 12.70 -15.84
N SER A 283 3.69 13.56 -15.07
CA SER A 283 4.97 14.15 -15.47
C SER A 283 6.06 13.10 -15.67
N PHE A 284 6.09 12.06 -14.83
CA PHE A 284 7.00 10.93 -14.95
C PHE A 284 6.69 10.11 -16.20
N TRP A 285 5.41 9.73 -16.39
CA TRP A 285 4.99 8.97 -17.57
C TRP A 285 5.27 9.71 -18.88
N ARG A 286 5.00 11.02 -18.94
CA ARG A 286 5.28 11.85 -20.13
C ARG A 286 6.76 11.91 -20.50
N GLN A 287 7.66 11.84 -19.51
CA GLN A 287 9.10 11.90 -19.74
C GLN A 287 9.70 10.54 -20.07
N THR A 288 9.16 9.46 -19.50
CA THR A 288 9.76 8.11 -19.58
C THR A 288 9.02 7.15 -20.52
N GLY A 289 7.72 7.37 -20.76
CA GLY A 289 6.85 6.42 -21.46
C GLY A 289 6.55 5.14 -20.66
N THR A 290 6.90 5.07 -19.38
CA THR A 290 6.74 3.89 -18.52
C THR A 290 5.72 4.13 -17.41
N GLN A 291 5.11 3.05 -16.91
CA GLN A 291 4.06 3.12 -15.88
C GLN A 291 4.63 3.45 -14.49
N ARG A 292 3.79 3.93 -13.58
CA ARG A 292 4.19 4.32 -12.23
C ARG A 292 3.18 3.92 -11.16
N PHE A 293 3.68 3.62 -9.97
CA PHE A 293 2.93 3.17 -8.80
C PHE A 293 3.20 4.10 -7.60
N GLY A 294 2.19 4.33 -6.77
CA GLY A 294 2.31 5.06 -5.51
C GLY A 294 1.29 4.65 -4.46
N TYR A 295 1.64 4.86 -3.19
CA TYR A 295 0.75 4.75 -2.04
C TYR A 295 0.06 6.09 -1.78
N LEU A 296 -1.24 6.05 -1.56
CA LEU A 296 -2.06 7.21 -1.25
C LEU A 296 -2.01 7.48 0.25
N LEU A 297 -1.57 8.68 0.63
CA LEU A 297 -1.54 9.14 2.01
C LEU A 297 -2.66 10.16 2.22
N GLY A 298 -3.43 9.98 3.29
CA GLY A 298 -4.67 10.72 3.43
C GLY A 298 -5.38 10.50 4.75
N THR A 299 -6.66 10.90 4.79
CA THR A 299 -7.56 10.64 5.92
C THR A 299 -8.93 10.23 5.41
N TYR A 300 -9.72 9.59 6.28
CA TYR A 300 -11.14 9.33 5.99
C TYR A 300 -12.03 10.43 6.58
N ALA A 301 -12.93 10.95 5.74
CA ALA A 301 -13.87 12.02 6.10
C ALA A 301 -15.30 11.68 5.68
N GLN A 302 -16.26 12.47 6.14
CA GLN A 302 -17.67 12.34 5.79
C GLN A 302 -17.90 12.68 4.31
N TYR A 303 -18.86 12.00 3.69
CA TYR A 303 -19.28 12.26 2.32
C TYR A 303 -20.79 12.44 2.22
N ASP A 304 -21.23 13.69 2.08
CA ASP A 304 -22.65 14.05 2.19
C ASP A 304 -23.48 13.71 0.96
N LYS A 305 -22.85 13.43 -0.20
CA LYS A 305 -23.58 13.08 -1.43
C LYS A 305 -24.17 11.67 -1.39
N VAL A 306 -23.74 10.83 -0.45
CA VAL A 306 -24.26 9.48 -0.22
C VAL A 306 -24.74 9.39 1.23
N PRO A 307 -25.91 8.79 1.52
CA PRO A 307 -26.38 8.62 2.89
C PRO A 307 -25.34 7.90 3.77
N MET A 308 -24.91 8.58 4.84
CA MET A 308 -23.85 8.10 5.75
C MET A 308 -22.55 7.71 5.03
N GLY A 309 -22.20 8.44 3.96
CA GLY A 309 -21.05 8.13 3.13
C GLY A 309 -19.71 8.45 3.77
N VAL A 310 -18.68 7.73 3.35
CA VAL A 310 -17.28 7.98 3.74
C VAL A 310 -16.44 8.23 2.50
N LYS A 311 -15.61 9.28 2.52
CA LYS A 311 -14.61 9.55 1.49
C LYS A 311 -13.19 9.38 2.01
N ALA A 312 -12.30 8.90 1.16
CA ALA A 312 -10.86 8.97 1.37
C ALA A 312 -10.35 10.28 0.77
N VAL A 313 -9.78 11.15 1.59
CA VAL A 313 -9.16 12.41 1.16
C VAL A 313 -7.67 12.17 1.02
N VAL A 314 -7.14 12.25 -0.20
CA VAL A 314 -5.73 12.04 -0.52
C VAL A 314 -5.00 13.37 -0.50
N GLU A 315 -3.97 13.46 0.34
CA GLU A 315 -3.15 14.67 0.56
C GLU A 315 -1.75 14.55 -0.06
N ALA A 316 -1.21 13.34 -0.15
CA ALA A 316 0.09 13.08 -0.77
C ALA A 316 0.13 11.69 -1.43
N ILE A 317 1.07 11.49 -2.36
CA ILE A 317 1.32 10.21 -3.00
C ILE A 317 2.79 9.85 -2.78
N HIS A 318 3.04 8.74 -2.09
CA HIS A 318 4.39 8.25 -1.85
C HIS A 318 4.77 7.16 -2.85
N GLU A 319 5.90 7.30 -3.52
CA GLU A 319 6.39 6.35 -4.52
C GLU A 319 7.42 5.41 -3.90
N PRO A 320 7.11 4.11 -3.69
CA PRO A 320 8.10 3.17 -3.19
C PRO A 320 9.14 2.83 -4.28
N PRO A 321 10.26 2.19 -3.90
CA PRO A 321 11.19 1.58 -4.85
C PRO A 321 10.45 0.62 -5.80
N GLN A 322 10.60 0.84 -7.10
CA GLN A 322 9.87 0.12 -8.14
C GLN A 322 10.64 0.10 -9.45
N GLU A 323 10.40 -0.94 -10.25
CA GLU A 323 10.90 -1.08 -11.61
C GLU A 323 9.74 -0.83 -12.60
N PRO A 324 9.71 0.34 -13.24
CA PRO A 324 8.64 0.68 -14.17
C PRO A 324 8.88 0.03 -15.54
N HIS A 325 7.83 -0.54 -16.12
CA HIS A 325 7.82 -1.06 -17.49
C HIS A 325 6.75 -0.33 -18.33
N ALA A 326 6.71 -0.59 -19.63
CA ALA A 326 5.72 0.03 -20.53
C ALA A 326 4.30 -0.54 -20.32
N ASP A 327 4.21 -1.82 -19.97
CA ASP A 327 2.99 -2.63 -19.85
C ASP A 327 2.74 -3.16 -18.42
N GLY A 328 3.57 -2.76 -17.45
CA GLY A 328 3.47 -3.21 -16.07
C GLY A 328 4.43 -2.51 -15.14
N ILE A 329 4.40 -2.91 -13.87
CA ILE A 329 5.25 -2.36 -12.81
C ILE A 329 5.63 -3.51 -11.89
N THR A 330 6.91 -3.62 -11.58
CA THR A 330 7.39 -4.54 -10.54
C THR A 330 7.70 -3.74 -9.28
N VAL A 331 7.03 -4.06 -8.18
CA VAL A 331 7.25 -3.41 -6.88
C VAL A 331 7.81 -4.45 -5.92
N GLY A 332 8.83 -4.07 -5.15
CA GLY A 332 9.38 -4.93 -4.11
C GLY A 332 8.33 -5.20 -3.02
N PHE A 333 8.10 -6.48 -2.71
CA PHE A 333 7.20 -6.90 -1.63
C PHE A 333 7.88 -7.96 -0.75
N PRO A 334 7.94 -7.78 0.59
CA PRO A 334 7.34 -6.70 1.39
C PRO A 334 7.96 -5.32 1.13
N TRP A 335 7.21 -4.27 1.46
CA TRP A 335 7.70 -2.90 1.34
C TRP A 335 8.54 -2.54 2.57
N ASP A 336 9.86 -2.55 2.41
CA ASP A 336 10.81 -2.40 3.53
C ASP A 336 10.69 -1.05 4.27
N GLU A 337 10.24 0.01 3.60
CA GLU A 337 10.13 1.36 4.18
C GLU A 337 8.74 1.69 4.75
N GLU A 338 7.81 0.73 4.71
CA GLU A 338 6.41 0.95 5.10
C GLU A 338 6.25 1.50 6.52
N GLU A 339 6.97 0.94 7.49
CA GLU A 339 6.86 1.37 8.90
C GLU A 339 7.35 2.80 9.10
N LYS A 340 8.42 3.20 8.41
CA LYS A 340 8.97 4.57 8.48
C LYS A 340 8.00 5.56 7.86
N VAL A 341 7.45 5.23 6.69
CA VAL A 341 6.49 6.10 6.00
C VAL A 341 5.20 6.20 6.79
N LYS A 342 4.72 5.11 7.38
CA LYS A 342 3.56 5.13 8.25
C LYS A 342 3.79 5.99 9.49
N ALA A 343 4.93 5.87 10.15
CA ALA A 343 5.25 6.71 11.32
C ALA A 343 5.31 8.20 10.97
N LEU A 344 5.87 8.56 9.80
CA LEU A 344 5.92 9.94 9.32
C LEU A 344 4.52 10.45 8.92
N ALA A 345 3.72 9.63 8.25
CA ALA A 345 2.34 9.94 7.92
C ALA A 345 1.51 10.16 9.20
N ASP A 346 1.64 9.28 10.20
CA ASP A 346 0.97 9.40 11.49
C ASP A 346 1.36 10.72 12.20
N ALA A 347 2.63 11.15 12.12
CA ALA A 347 3.09 12.43 12.65
C ALA A 347 2.47 13.64 11.93
N CYS A 348 2.13 13.50 10.65
CA CYS A 348 1.33 14.47 9.87
C CYS A 348 -0.19 14.31 10.09
N GLY A 349 -0.65 13.34 10.88
CA GLY A 349 -2.07 13.02 11.03
C GLY A 349 -2.70 12.37 9.80
N LEU A 350 -1.89 11.71 8.97
CA LEU A 350 -2.28 10.97 7.78
C LEU A 350 -2.11 9.46 8.00
N GLU A 351 -2.83 8.67 7.22
CA GLU A 351 -2.67 7.21 7.14
C GLU A 351 -2.56 6.77 5.67
N VAL A 352 -2.10 5.54 5.43
CA VAL A 352 -2.08 4.95 4.09
C VAL A 352 -3.51 4.51 3.74
N VAL A 353 -4.18 5.28 2.88
CA VAL A 353 -5.60 5.09 2.54
C VAL A 353 -5.82 4.22 1.30
N GLY A 354 -4.78 4.00 0.49
CA GLY A 354 -4.89 3.21 -0.73
C GLY A 354 -3.64 3.19 -1.59
N VAL A 355 -3.80 2.75 -2.83
CA VAL A 355 -2.77 2.75 -3.88
C VAL A 355 -3.28 3.38 -5.16
N ILE A 356 -2.34 3.84 -5.97
CA ILE A 356 -2.59 4.35 -7.30
C ILE A 356 -1.53 3.85 -8.27
N PHE A 357 -1.94 3.47 -9.47
CA PHE A 357 -1.01 3.13 -10.54
C PHE A 357 -1.50 3.59 -11.90
N THR A 358 -0.56 3.76 -12.83
CA THR A 358 -0.86 4.18 -14.19
C THR A 358 -0.95 2.98 -15.13
N ASP A 359 -1.89 3.06 -16.06
CA ASP A 359 -2.01 2.16 -17.19
C ASP A 359 -2.27 2.97 -18.46
N LEU A 360 -1.28 3.79 -18.83
CA LEU A 360 -1.37 4.77 -19.89
C LEU A 360 -0.59 4.33 -21.13
N THR A 361 -1.24 4.38 -22.28
CA THR A 361 -0.58 4.12 -23.58
C THR A 361 -0.96 5.26 -24.50
N GLN A 362 0.03 5.94 -25.07
CA GLN A 362 -0.23 7.05 -25.99
C GLN A 362 -1.00 6.54 -27.22
N ASP A 363 -2.02 7.29 -27.63
CA ASP A 363 -2.74 6.98 -28.85
C ASP A 363 -1.93 7.44 -30.06
N THR A 364 -1.43 6.47 -30.82
CA THR A 364 -0.66 6.70 -32.04
C THR A 364 -1.47 6.52 -33.32
N SER A 365 -2.80 6.38 -33.23
CA SER A 365 -3.68 6.10 -34.38
C SER A 365 -3.72 7.23 -35.41
N SER A 366 -3.57 8.49 -34.97
CA SER A 366 -3.49 9.67 -35.84
C SER A 366 -2.49 10.70 -35.30
N ASP A 367 -2.01 11.59 -36.17
CA ASP A 367 -1.09 12.66 -35.76
C ASP A 367 -1.80 13.74 -34.92
N GLU A 368 -3.11 13.91 -35.10
CA GLU A 368 -3.95 14.77 -34.25
C GLU A 368 -4.06 14.19 -32.83
N ALA A 369 -4.26 12.87 -32.70
CA ALA A 369 -4.33 12.19 -31.40
C ALA A 369 -3.00 12.33 -30.63
N LYS A 370 -1.87 12.16 -31.33
CA LYS A 370 -0.53 12.37 -30.76
C LYS A 370 -0.33 13.81 -30.29
N LYS A 371 -0.66 14.80 -31.13
CA LYS A 371 -0.52 16.23 -30.79
C LYS A 371 -1.44 16.65 -29.64
N ALA A 372 -2.64 16.07 -29.56
CA ALA A 372 -3.59 16.30 -28.48
C ALA A 372 -3.22 15.58 -27.18
N GLY A 373 -2.18 14.73 -27.17
CA GLY A 373 -1.77 13.97 -26.00
C GLY A 373 -2.80 12.92 -25.57
N LYS A 374 -3.57 12.38 -26.52
CA LYS A 374 -4.59 11.36 -26.24
C LYS A 374 -3.96 10.03 -25.84
N VAL A 375 -4.71 9.27 -25.05
CA VAL A 375 -4.35 7.92 -24.59
C VAL A 375 -5.38 6.89 -25.03
N VAL A 376 -4.95 5.65 -25.18
CA VAL A 376 -5.81 4.54 -25.59
C VAL A 376 -6.76 4.16 -24.47
N ALA A 377 -8.05 4.07 -24.79
CA ALA A 377 -9.10 3.57 -23.90
C ALA A 377 -9.00 2.04 -23.75
N LYS A 378 -8.09 1.56 -22.89
CA LYS A 378 -7.87 0.11 -22.68
C LYS A 378 -8.93 -0.52 -21.76
N ARG A 379 -9.52 0.27 -20.86
CA ARG A 379 -10.40 -0.21 -19.79
C ARG A 379 -11.84 0.22 -20.03
N HIS A 380 -12.67 -0.71 -20.49
CA HIS A 380 -14.08 -0.48 -20.78
C HIS A 380 -14.90 -1.78 -20.73
N ALA A 381 -16.21 -1.67 -20.92
CA ALA A 381 -17.16 -2.79 -20.81
C ALA A 381 -16.90 -3.98 -21.78
N ASN A 382 -16.10 -3.79 -22.83
CA ASN A 382 -15.77 -4.86 -23.80
C ASN A 382 -14.33 -5.38 -23.60
N SER A 383 -13.62 -4.93 -22.56
CA SER A 383 -12.29 -5.40 -22.18
C SER A 383 -12.32 -5.83 -20.71
N PHE A 384 -11.71 -5.06 -19.82
CA PHE A 384 -11.71 -5.25 -18.38
C PHE A 384 -11.59 -3.90 -17.68
N PHE A 385 -12.00 -3.83 -16.41
CA PHE A 385 -11.84 -2.63 -15.58
C PHE A 385 -10.59 -2.72 -14.71
N LEU A 386 -10.47 -3.81 -13.95
CA LEU A 386 -9.23 -4.24 -13.28
C LEU A 386 -8.88 -5.64 -13.77
N SER A 387 -7.59 -5.87 -14.01
CA SER A 387 -7.11 -7.19 -14.40
C SER A 387 -7.17 -8.16 -13.22
N SER A 388 -7.26 -9.46 -13.49
CA SER A 388 -7.23 -10.48 -12.43
C SER A 388 -5.99 -10.38 -11.55
N LEU A 389 -4.83 -10.02 -12.10
CA LEU A 389 -3.60 -9.77 -11.32
C LEU A 389 -3.76 -8.57 -10.37
N GLU A 390 -4.28 -7.44 -10.88
CA GLU A 390 -4.52 -6.23 -10.08
C GLU A 390 -5.54 -6.46 -8.97
N VAL A 391 -6.58 -7.26 -9.22
CA VAL A 391 -7.58 -7.61 -8.21
C VAL A 391 -6.98 -8.44 -7.09
N LEU A 392 -6.15 -9.43 -7.40
CA LEU A 392 -5.48 -10.24 -6.38
C LEU A 392 -4.46 -9.42 -5.59
N PHE A 393 -3.77 -8.50 -6.26
CA PHE A 393 -2.87 -7.55 -5.62
C PHE A 393 -3.63 -6.60 -4.66
N ALA A 394 -4.74 -6.01 -5.11
CA ALA A 394 -5.59 -5.16 -4.29
C ALA A 394 -6.18 -5.91 -3.09
N ALA A 395 -6.63 -7.16 -3.28
CA ALA A 395 -7.12 -8.02 -2.21
C ALA A 395 -6.03 -8.31 -1.16
N ALA A 396 -4.79 -8.58 -1.58
CA ALA A 396 -3.67 -8.77 -0.67
C ALA A 396 -3.38 -7.51 0.15
N LEU A 397 -3.45 -6.32 -0.46
CA LEU A 397 -3.25 -5.05 0.22
C LEU A 397 -4.40 -4.69 1.18
N GLN A 398 -5.65 -4.92 0.79
CA GLN A 398 -6.81 -4.71 1.65
C GLN A 398 -6.74 -5.58 2.91
N ARG A 399 -6.37 -6.85 2.76
CA ARG A 399 -6.13 -7.75 3.90
C ARG A 399 -5.01 -7.31 4.83
N LYS A 400 -3.99 -6.64 4.30
CA LYS A 400 -2.89 -6.07 5.10
C LYS A 400 -3.34 -4.84 5.90
N HIS A 401 -4.40 -4.17 5.45
CA HIS A 401 -4.96 -2.96 6.06
C HIS A 401 -6.42 -3.18 6.52
N PRO A 402 -6.69 -4.09 7.46
CA PRO A 402 -8.05 -4.37 7.92
C PRO A 402 -8.62 -3.17 8.71
N MET A 403 -9.91 -2.90 8.56
CA MET A 403 -10.58 -1.85 9.35
C MET A 403 -10.92 -2.37 10.75
N PRO A 404 -10.51 -1.67 11.83
CA PRO A 404 -11.00 -1.94 13.18
C PRO A 404 -12.50 -1.66 13.28
N SER A 405 -13.30 -2.63 13.76
CA SER A 405 -14.75 -2.49 13.92
C SER A 405 -15.27 -3.26 15.12
N ARG A 406 -16.05 -2.58 15.98
CA ARG A 406 -16.75 -3.22 17.12
C ARG A 406 -17.98 -4.01 16.69
N PHE A 407 -18.39 -3.85 15.44
CA PHE A 407 -19.58 -4.49 14.87
C PHE A 407 -19.27 -5.89 14.29
N SER A 408 -18.03 -6.35 14.39
CA SER A 408 -17.58 -7.69 13.97
C SER A 408 -17.06 -8.53 15.15
N MET A 409 -17.29 -9.85 15.12
CA MET A 409 -16.81 -10.80 16.14
C MET A 409 -15.29 -10.82 16.30
N THR A 410 -14.55 -10.48 15.26
CA THR A 410 -13.08 -10.50 15.27
C THR A 410 -12.48 -9.16 15.71
N GLY A 411 -13.31 -8.14 15.94
CA GLY A 411 -12.88 -6.75 16.19
C GLY A 411 -12.40 -6.01 14.94
N ARG A 412 -12.53 -6.63 13.76
CA ARG A 412 -12.15 -6.07 12.46
C ARG A 412 -13.12 -6.51 11.37
N PHE A 413 -13.25 -5.72 10.32
CA PHE A 413 -14.16 -6.04 9.22
C PHE A 413 -13.71 -5.41 7.91
N SER A 414 -13.40 -6.25 6.92
CA SER A 414 -12.99 -5.83 5.57
C SER A 414 -11.90 -4.74 5.62
N SER A 415 -11.80 -3.91 4.57
CA SER A 415 -10.83 -2.84 4.47
C SER A 415 -11.38 -1.58 3.80
N ARG A 416 -10.95 -0.41 4.29
CA ARG A 416 -11.16 0.88 3.61
C ARG A 416 -10.13 1.21 2.53
N PHE A 417 -9.13 0.35 2.37
CA PHE A 417 -8.05 0.60 1.45
C PHE A 417 -8.58 0.64 0.01
N VAL A 418 -8.31 1.73 -0.70
CA VAL A 418 -8.81 1.96 -2.07
C VAL A 418 -7.73 1.66 -3.11
N THR A 419 -8.16 1.30 -4.32
CA THR A 419 -7.28 1.08 -5.47
C THR A 419 -7.69 2.02 -6.60
N CYS A 420 -6.78 2.92 -6.98
CA CYS A 420 -6.98 3.88 -8.06
C CYS A 420 -6.13 3.52 -9.28
N VAL A 421 -6.68 3.71 -10.47
CA VAL A 421 -5.99 3.48 -11.74
C VAL A 421 -6.10 4.71 -12.60
N LEU A 422 -4.98 5.23 -13.09
CA LEU A 422 -4.96 6.26 -14.12
C LEU A 422 -4.93 5.59 -15.49
N SER A 423 -5.98 5.77 -16.28
CA SER A 423 -6.05 5.23 -17.65
C SER A 423 -6.77 6.20 -18.59
N GLY A 424 -6.91 5.81 -19.86
CA GLY A 424 -7.68 6.55 -20.84
C GLY A 424 -9.18 6.27 -20.72
N ASP A 425 -9.98 7.33 -20.71
CA ASP A 425 -11.43 7.22 -20.88
C ASP A 425 -11.81 6.93 -22.36
N LEU A 426 -13.10 6.78 -22.63
CA LEU A 426 -13.61 6.51 -23.98
C LEU A 426 -13.35 7.65 -24.99
N GLU A 427 -13.06 8.85 -24.51
CA GLU A 427 -12.74 10.03 -25.35
C GLU A 427 -11.23 10.16 -25.62
N GLY A 428 -10.42 9.33 -24.94
CA GLY A 428 -8.97 9.33 -24.97
C GLY A 428 -8.33 10.35 -24.01
N SER A 429 -9.11 10.91 -23.09
CA SER A 429 -8.62 11.76 -22.01
C SER A 429 -8.12 10.91 -20.84
N ILE A 430 -7.17 11.44 -20.08
CA ILE A 430 -6.66 10.75 -18.89
C ILE A 430 -7.66 10.92 -17.75
N ALA A 431 -8.15 9.81 -17.21
CA ALA A 431 -9.08 9.77 -16.09
C ALA A 431 -8.54 8.85 -14.97
N VAL A 432 -8.95 9.14 -13.74
CA VAL A 432 -8.72 8.25 -12.60
C VAL A 432 -9.96 7.38 -12.46
N GLU A 433 -9.79 6.08 -12.23
CA GLU A 433 -10.88 5.19 -11.86
C GLU A 433 -10.58 4.56 -10.50
N ALA A 434 -11.57 4.45 -9.63
CA ALA A 434 -11.39 4.00 -8.25
C ALA A 434 -12.22 2.76 -7.94
N TYR A 435 -11.61 1.80 -7.26
CA TYR A 435 -12.17 0.50 -6.96
C TYR A 435 -11.80 0.04 -5.54
N GLN A 436 -12.60 -0.87 -5.01
CA GLN A 436 -12.24 -1.76 -3.91
C GLN A 436 -12.52 -3.19 -4.37
N VAL A 437 -11.86 -4.17 -3.77
CA VAL A 437 -12.27 -5.56 -3.97
C VAL A 437 -13.31 -5.96 -2.94
N SER A 438 -14.08 -6.99 -3.24
CA SER A 438 -15.15 -7.46 -2.38
C SER A 438 -14.63 -8.29 -1.21
N ASP A 439 -15.44 -8.42 -0.16
CA ASP A 439 -15.10 -9.27 1.00
C ASP A 439 -14.93 -10.75 0.57
N GLN A 440 -15.64 -11.15 -0.49
CA GLN A 440 -15.46 -12.46 -1.12
C GLN A 440 -14.09 -12.59 -1.79
N ALA A 441 -13.59 -11.53 -2.43
CA ALA A 441 -12.27 -11.51 -3.05
C ALA A 441 -11.16 -11.59 -2.01
N GLU A 442 -11.26 -10.79 -0.93
CA GLU A 442 -10.34 -10.86 0.21
C GLU A 442 -10.30 -12.28 0.79
N SER A 443 -11.47 -12.87 1.04
CA SER A 443 -11.60 -14.23 1.59
C SER A 443 -11.04 -15.32 0.66
N MET A 444 -11.21 -15.17 -0.66
CA MET A 444 -10.65 -16.11 -1.64
C MET A 444 -9.14 -16.06 -1.70
N VAL A 445 -8.55 -14.86 -1.59
CA VAL A 445 -7.09 -14.70 -1.50
C VAL A 445 -6.57 -15.21 -0.16
N ASP A 446 -7.31 -14.99 0.94
CA ASP A 446 -6.98 -15.56 2.25
C ASP A 446 -6.95 -17.08 2.26
N ALA A 447 -7.95 -17.71 1.65
CA ALA A 447 -8.01 -19.16 1.53
C ALA A 447 -7.11 -19.73 0.42
N ASP A 448 -6.34 -18.89 -0.27
CA ASP A 448 -5.47 -19.26 -1.38
C ASP A 448 -6.24 -20.08 -2.46
N MET A 449 -7.44 -19.62 -2.82
CA MET A 449 -8.36 -20.34 -3.73
C MET A 449 -8.21 -19.95 -5.20
N VAL A 450 -7.62 -18.80 -5.48
CA VAL A 450 -7.67 -18.15 -6.80
C VAL A 450 -6.28 -17.68 -7.26
N GLU A 451 -6.07 -17.64 -8.56
CA GLU A 451 -4.90 -17.02 -9.21
C GLU A 451 -5.30 -16.24 -10.46
N ALA A 452 -4.39 -15.33 -10.86
CA ALA A 452 -4.55 -14.55 -12.07
C ALA A 452 -4.57 -15.47 -13.28
N SER A 453 -5.45 -15.16 -14.23
CA SER A 453 -5.53 -15.84 -15.52
C SER A 453 -4.68 -15.10 -16.55
N VAL A 454 -4.42 -15.75 -17.68
CA VAL A 454 -3.84 -15.11 -18.87
C VAL A 454 -4.80 -14.06 -19.45
N ASP A 455 -6.10 -14.32 -19.37
CA ASP A 455 -7.13 -13.34 -19.73
C ASP A 455 -7.40 -12.42 -18.52
N PRO A 456 -7.18 -11.09 -18.64
CA PRO A 456 -7.33 -10.15 -17.54
C PRO A 456 -8.76 -10.06 -17.01
N GLY A 457 -9.78 -10.37 -17.83
CA GLY A 457 -11.19 -10.27 -17.44
C GLY A 457 -11.71 -11.43 -16.58
N VAL A 458 -10.91 -12.48 -16.39
CA VAL A 458 -11.31 -13.68 -15.64
C VAL A 458 -10.26 -14.10 -14.62
N VAL A 459 -10.72 -14.74 -13.55
CA VAL A 459 -9.88 -15.28 -12.48
C VAL A 459 -9.94 -16.80 -12.52
N ARG A 460 -8.81 -17.48 -12.34
CA ARG A 460 -8.75 -18.95 -12.29
C ARG A 460 -8.93 -19.45 -10.86
N VAL A 461 -9.80 -20.43 -10.67
CA VAL A 461 -9.88 -21.20 -9.43
C VAL A 461 -8.75 -22.23 -9.44
N LYS A 462 -7.93 -22.23 -8.40
CA LYS A 462 -6.80 -23.17 -8.28
C LYS A 462 -7.29 -24.61 -8.16
N ASP A 463 -6.38 -25.54 -8.38
CA ASP A 463 -6.64 -26.95 -8.12
C ASP A 463 -6.45 -27.26 -6.63
N GLU A 464 -7.16 -28.28 -6.14
CA GLU A 464 -7.03 -28.73 -4.76
C GLU A 464 -5.60 -29.24 -4.49
N GLY A 465 -5.09 -28.94 -3.29
CA GLY A 465 -3.73 -29.31 -2.89
C GLY A 465 -3.69 -29.94 -1.49
N PRO A 466 -2.55 -30.51 -1.08
CA PRO A 466 -2.41 -31.18 0.22
C PRO A 466 -2.74 -30.28 1.43
N THR A 467 -2.58 -28.97 1.29
CA THR A 467 -2.83 -27.96 2.34
C THR A 467 -3.94 -26.99 1.97
N ARG A 468 -4.57 -27.17 0.79
CA ARG A 468 -5.52 -26.23 0.18
C ARG A 468 -6.83 -26.92 -0.13
N TYR A 469 -7.85 -26.58 0.65
CA TYR A 469 -9.23 -27.02 0.41
C TYR A 469 -9.96 -25.96 -0.42
N ILE A 470 -10.58 -26.38 -1.51
CA ILE A 470 -11.35 -25.49 -2.38
C ILE A 470 -12.79 -25.99 -2.41
N PRO A 471 -13.74 -25.32 -1.73
CA PRO A 471 -15.15 -25.69 -1.81
C PRO A 471 -15.68 -25.51 -3.24
N ASP A 472 -16.86 -26.05 -3.53
CA ASP A 472 -17.55 -25.77 -4.78
C ASP A 472 -17.82 -24.26 -4.89
N VAL A 473 -17.33 -23.65 -5.97
CA VAL A 473 -17.49 -22.22 -6.25
C VAL A 473 -18.47 -22.06 -7.40
N PHE A 474 -19.50 -21.25 -7.18
CA PHE A 474 -20.51 -20.89 -8.17
C PHE A 474 -20.64 -19.38 -8.28
N TYR A 475 -21.13 -18.87 -9.39
CA TYR A 475 -21.56 -17.48 -9.51
C TYR A 475 -23.00 -17.40 -10.03
N ARG A 476 -23.69 -16.31 -9.69
CA ARG A 476 -25.07 -16.06 -10.13
C ARG A 476 -25.15 -14.86 -11.05
N TYR A 477 -25.80 -15.04 -12.19
CA TYR A 477 -26.10 -13.95 -13.13
C TYR A 477 -27.55 -13.96 -13.55
N LYS A 478 -28.06 -12.80 -13.95
CA LYS A 478 -29.37 -12.69 -14.61
C LYS A 478 -29.18 -12.86 -16.10
N ASN A 479 -29.85 -13.85 -16.68
CA ASN A 479 -29.81 -14.06 -18.13
C ASN A 479 -30.70 -13.03 -18.86
N LYS A 480 -30.73 -13.10 -20.19
CA LYS A 480 -31.56 -12.25 -21.06
C LYS A 480 -33.07 -12.28 -20.78
N TYR A 481 -33.55 -13.24 -20.00
CA TYR A 481 -34.94 -13.37 -19.57
C TYR A 481 -35.18 -12.88 -18.14
N GLY A 482 -34.17 -12.28 -17.49
CA GLY A 482 -34.24 -11.81 -16.11
C GLY A 482 -34.21 -12.92 -15.06
N LEU A 483 -33.99 -14.18 -15.46
CA LEU A 483 -33.91 -15.32 -14.56
C LEU A 483 -32.50 -15.45 -13.98
N GLU A 484 -32.42 -15.73 -12.68
CA GLU A 484 -31.14 -16.02 -12.01
C GLU A 484 -30.67 -17.42 -12.35
N VAL A 485 -29.51 -17.50 -12.99
CA VAL A 485 -28.82 -18.75 -13.32
C VAL A 485 -27.62 -18.90 -12.40
N LYS A 486 -27.43 -20.10 -11.84
CA LYS A 486 -26.26 -20.47 -11.05
C LYS A 486 -25.33 -21.32 -11.91
N GLU A 487 -24.10 -20.88 -12.11
CA GLU A 487 -23.10 -21.56 -12.94
C GLU A 487 -21.85 -21.90 -12.12
N SER A 488 -21.13 -22.95 -12.51
CA SER A 488 -19.87 -23.35 -11.89
C SER A 488 -18.77 -22.33 -12.21
N ALA A 489 -18.02 -21.91 -11.21
CA ALA A 489 -16.88 -21.01 -11.38
C ALA A 489 -15.57 -21.72 -11.76
N LYS A 490 -15.55 -23.06 -11.77
CA LYS A 490 -14.41 -23.85 -12.24
C LYS A 490 -14.48 -23.99 -13.78
N PRO A 491 -13.36 -23.80 -14.52
CA PRO A 491 -12.02 -23.47 -14.03
C PRO A 491 -11.80 -21.95 -13.81
N CYS A 492 -12.58 -21.10 -14.48
CA CYS A 492 -12.45 -19.64 -14.40
C CYS A 492 -13.82 -18.97 -14.27
N PHE A 493 -13.85 -17.77 -13.70
CA PHE A 493 -15.06 -16.93 -13.60
C PHE A 493 -14.72 -15.45 -13.82
N PRO A 494 -15.72 -14.60 -14.16
CA PRO A 494 -15.49 -13.18 -14.43
C PRO A 494 -15.01 -12.40 -13.19
N VAL A 495 -14.03 -11.52 -13.39
CA VAL A 495 -13.44 -10.70 -12.31
C VAL A 495 -14.44 -9.69 -11.72
N GLU A 496 -15.47 -9.29 -12.45
CA GLU A 496 -16.45 -8.27 -12.04
C GLU A 496 -17.20 -8.61 -10.74
N TYR A 497 -17.33 -9.89 -10.37
CA TYR A 497 -17.94 -10.31 -9.11
C TYR A 497 -17.08 -9.97 -7.88
N LEU A 498 -15.79 -9.70 -8.11
CA LEU A 498 -14.81 -9.39 -7.08
C LEU A 498 -14.61 -7.88 -6.91
N LEU A 499 -15.30 -7.05 -7.70
CA LEU A 499 -15.07 -5.61 -7.79
C LEU A 499 -16.23 -4.81 -7.23
N VAL A 500 -15.88 -3.74 -6.54
CA VAL A 500 -16.80 -2.72 -6.04
C VAL A 500 -16.31 -1.37 -6.54
N ASN A 501 -17.18 -0.62 -7.23
CA ASN A 501 -16.80 0.66 -7.80
C ASN A 501 -16.93 1.80 -6.79
N VAL A 502 -15.93 2.68 -6.76
CA VAL A 502 -15.86 3.86 -5.91
C VAL A 502 -15.89 5.09 -6.80
N THR A 503 -16.57 6.15 -6.34
CA THR A 503 -16.56 7.43 -7.08
C THR A 503 -15.26 8.17 -6.81
N HIS A 504 -14.86 9.09 -7.68
CA HIS A 504 -13.64 9.88 -7.48
C HIS A 504 -13.87 11.34 -7.88
N GLY A 505 -13.00 12.24 -7.44
CA GLY A 505 -13.06 13.63 -7.85
C GLY A 505 -12.07 14.53 -7.13
N PHE A 506 -12.24 15.82 -7.37
CA PHE A 506 -11.52 16.90 -6.72
C PHE A 506 -12.51 17.78 -5.94
N PRO A 507 -12.09 18.41 -4.84
CA PRO A 507 -12.93 19.38 -4.14
C PRO A 507 -13.17 20.60 -5.04
N ASN A 508 -14.36 21.21 -4.93
CA ASN A 508 -14.68 22.45 -5.65
C ASN A 508 -13.75 23.61 -5.25
N GLN A 509 -13.27 23.61 -4.01
CA GLN A 509 -12.33 24.57 -3.46
C GLN A 509 -11.18 23.77 -2.81
N PRO A 510 -10.04 23.61 -3.50
CA PRO A 510 -8.93 22.84 -3.00
C PRO A 510 -8.33 23.54 -1.77
N THR A 511 -8.23 22.78 -0.68
CA THR A 511 -7.59 23.22 0.56
C THR A 511 -6.62 22.15 1.06
N PRO A 512 -5.59 21.80 0.25
CA PRO A 512 -4.67 20.72 0.56
C PRO A 512 -3.90 20.99 1.85
N LEU A 513 -3.49 19.92 2.50
CA LEU A 513 -2.70 19.95 3.73
C LEU A 513 -1.28 20.46 3.45
N PHE A 514 -0.67 19.97 2.37
CA PHE A 514 0.64 20.40 1.90
C PHE A 514 0.49 21.57 0.92
N THR A 515 1.15 22.69 1.23
CA THR A 515 0.91 23.99 0.59
C THR A 515 2.16 24.60 -0.04
N THR A 516 3.23 23.82 -0.15
CA THR A 516 4.47 24.28 -0.79
C THR A 516 4.20 24.84 -2.19
N PRO A 517 4.72 26.03 -2.55
CA PRO A 517 4.55 26.58 -3.89
C PRO A 517 5.42 25.86 -4.93
N THR A 518 6.54 25.27 -4.49
CA THR A 518 7.51 24.58 -5.33
C THR A 518 7.78 23.20 -4.74
N PRO A 519 7.09 22.15 -5.25
CA PRO A 519 7.27 20.79 -4.76
C PRO A 519 8.71 20.33 -4.90
N PHE A 520 9.20 19.64 -3.87
CA PHE A 520 10.49 18.98 -3.86
C PHE A 520 10.51 17.81 -4.84
N ALA A 521 11.71 17.38 -5.24
CA ALA A 521 11.89 16.21 -6.09
C ALA A 521 11.23 14.99 -5.42
N HIS A 522 10.46 14.21 -6.17
CA HIS A 522 9.85 13.00 -5.62
C HIS A 522 10.91 11.91 -5.42
N GLU A 523 10.70 11.07 -4.42
CA GLU A 523 11.56 9.93 -4.12
C GLU A 523 11.57 8.87 -5.24
N ASN A 524 12.62 8.04 -5.26
CA ASN A 524 12.72 6.87 -6.14
C ASN A 524 12.61 7.18 -7.65
N ARG A 525 13.03 8.38 -8.07
CA ARG A 525 13.10 8.84 -9.47
C ARG A 525 14.53 9.17 -9.90
N ALA A 526 15.50 8.36 -9.47
CA ALA A 526 16.92 8.57 -9.72
C ALA A 526 17.22 8.81 -11.21
N GLY A 527 18.03 9.83 -11.50
CA GLY A 527 18.40 10.25 -12.85
C GLY A 527 17.40 11.16 -13.56
N LEU A 528 16.16 11.28 -13.05
CA LEU A 528 15.16 12.24 -13.54
C LEU A 528 14.94 13.37 -12.52
N GLN A 529 14.75 13.01 -11.27
CA GLN A 529 14.54 13.91 -10.14
C GLN A 529 15.35 13.39 -8.95
N ASP A 530 16.57 13.89 -8.80
CA ASP A 530 17.45 13.48 -7.71
C ASP A 530 17.20 14.32 -6.45
N GLN A 531 16.99 13.63 -5.34
CA GLN A 531 16.92 14.26 -4.02
C GLN A 531 18.34 14.38 -3.44
N THR A 532 18.77 15.59 -3.10
CA THR A 532 20.09 15.82 -2.52
C THR A 532 20.01 16.80 -1.36
N LEU A 533 20.95 16.70 -0.42
CA LEU A 533 21.03 17.66 0.68
C LEU A 533 21.32 19.06 0.15
N ALA A 534 22.13 19.16 -0.90
CA ALA A 534 22.45 20.43 -1.56
C ALA A 534 21.20 21.11 -2.14
N SER A 535 20.29 20.38 -2.78
CA SER A 535 19.06 20.99 -3.32
C SER A 535 18.14 21.51 -2.21
N ALA A 536 18.01 20.78 -1.10
CA ALA A 536 17.26 21.24 0.07
C ALA A 536 17.92 22.48 0.73
N ALA A 537 19.24 22.47 0.89
CA ALA A 537 20.02 23.57 1.44
C ALA A 537 19.93 24.85 0.58
N VAL A 538 20.13 24.75 -0.73
CA VAL A 538 20.04 25.88 -1.67
C VAL A 538 18.63 26.47 -1.67
N ALA A 539 17.60 25.61 -1.63
CA ALA A 539 16.22 26.07 -1.51
C ALA A 539 16.00 26.87 -0.22
N LEU A 540 16.48 26.37 0.92
CA LEU A 540 16.36 27.08 2.20
C LEU A 540 17.04 28.45 2.15
N VAL A 541 18.30 28.51 1.71
CA VAL A 541 19.08 29.77 1.63
C VAL A 541 18.39 30.79 0.73
N ALA A 542 17.83 30.36 -0.39
CA ALA A 542 17.09 31.24 -1.30
C ALA A 542 15.84 31.85 -0.65
N LEU A 543 15.12 31.08 0.19
CA LEU A 543 13.90 31.53 0.86
C LEU A 543 14.17 32.57 1.96
N VAL A 544 15.34 32.49 2.60
CA VAL A 544 15.69 33.29 3.79
C VAL A 544 16.69 34.41 3.53
N LYS A 545 17.05 34.66 2.27
CA LYS A 545 18.06 35.65 1.87
C LYS A 545 17.82 37.05 2.47
N ASP A 546 16.56 37.45 2.61
CA ASP A 546 16.18 38.78 3.10
C ASP A 546 15.75 38.78 4.58
N SER A 547 15.80 37.63 5.25
CA SER A 547 15.40 37.48 6.66
C SER A 547 16.61 37.60 7.60
N PRO A 548 16.43 38.18 8.80
CA PRO A 548 17.49 38.21 9.80
C PRO A 548 17.92 36.80 10.20
N HIS A 549 19.22 36.51 10.07
CA HIS A 549 19.78 35.20 10.39
C HIS A 549 19.50 34.79 11.85
N GLU A 550 19.46 35.74 12.78
CA GLU A 550 19.21 35.44 14.19
C GLU A 550 17.85 34.77 14.43
N LEU A 551 16.82 35.08 13.63
CA LEU A 551 15.49 34.49 13.78
C LEU A 551 15.51 32.97 13.52
N LEU A 552 16.25 32.55 12.49
CA LEU A 552 16.43 31.14 12.14
C LEU A 552 17.45 30.45 13.05
N ALA A 553 18.38 31.22 13.62
CA ALA A 553 19.37 30.77 14.58
C ALA A 553 18.82 30.63 16.03
N GLY A 554 17.50 30.67 16.21
CA GLY A 554 16.87 30.45 17.52
C GLY A 554 16.84 31.68 18.45
N ALA A 555 16.90 32.91 17.93
CA ALA A 555 16.78 34.13 18.75
C ALA A 555 15.46 34.19 19.53
N VAL A 556 14.40 33.58 19.00
CA VAL A 556 13.13 33.37 19.70
C VAL A 556 13.09 31.93 20.21
N GLY A 557 13.26 31.76 21.52
CA GLY A 557 13.30 30.45 22.15
C GLY A 557 11.93 29.77 22.26
N ALA A 558 11.92 28.45 22.49
CA ALA A 558 10.71 27.63 22.62
C ALA A 558 9.73 28.08 23.74
N GLY A 559 10.22 28.80 24.76
CA GLY A 559 9.43 29.36 25.87
C GLY A 559 9.13 30.86 25.73
N ALA A 560 9.27 31.42 24.53
CA ALA A 560 9.07 32.83 24.27
C ALA A 560 7.63 33.29 24.55
N GLU A 561 7.51 34.55 25.01
CA GLU A 561 6.20 35.17 25.24
C GLU A 561 5.52 35.48 23.90
N ASP A 562 4.19 35.65 23.92
CA ASP A 562 3.38 35.91 22.73
C ASP A 562 3.93 37.06 21.86
N ALA A 563 4.44 38.13 22.47
CA ALA A 563 5.01 39.27 21.75
C ALA A 563 6.27 38.92 20.95
N GLN A 564 7.10 37.99 21.45
CA GLN A 564 8.30 37.51 20.75
C GLN A 564 7.95 36.51 19.65
N LEU A 565 6.93 35.67 19.88
CA LEU A 565 6.40 34.75 18.88
C LEU A 565 5.78 35.48 17.69
N ASP A 566 5.09 36.60 17.95
CA ASP A 566 4.50 37.44 16.91
C ASP A 566 5.58 38.00 15.96
N VAL A 567 6.85 38.15 16.39
CA VAL A 567 7.98 38.54 15.52
C VAL A 567 8.27 37.48 14.46
N LEU A 568 8.27 36.19 14.82
CA LEU A 568 8.56 35.10 13.87
C LEU A 568 7.55 35.04 12.73
N VAL A 569 6.26 35.15 13.05
CA VAL A 569 5.18 35.07 12.05
C VAL A 569 4.93 36.38 11.32
N SER A 570 5.59 37.46 11.71
CA SER A 570 5.61 38.72 10.95
C SER A 570 6.70 38.72 9.86
N ASP A 571 7.71 37.86 9.97
CA ASP A 571 8.79 37.75 9.00
C ASP A 571 8.37 36.88 7.80
N GLU A 572 8.55 37.42 6.59
CA GLU A 572 8.12 36.75 5.36
C GLU A 572 8.96 35.50 5.05
N GLY A 573 10.27 35.51 5.32
CA GLY A 573 11.13 34.37 5.07
C GLY A 573 10.88 33.22 6.05
N VAL A 574 10.59 33.52 7.32
CA VAL A 574 10.15 32.49 8.28
C VAL A 574 8.85 31.82 7.83
N LEU A 575 7.87 32.59 7.35
CA LEU A 575 6.64 32.02 6.77
C LEU A 575 6.90 31.23 5.49
N LYS A 576 7.86 31.65 4.65
CA LYS A 576 8.31 30.89 3.47
C LYS A 576 8.93 29.56 3.87
N VAL A 577 9.73 29.51 4.94
CA VAL A 577 10.29 28.25 5.48
C VAL A 577 9.17 27.32 5.95
N ALA A 578 8.16 27.84 6.66
CA ALA A 578 7.02 27.03 7.09
C ALA A 578 6.26 26.42 5.88
N ARG A 579 6.04 27.20 4.81
CA ARG A 579 5.43 26.69 3.57
C ARG A 579 6.31 25.71 2.83
N TRP A 580 7.63 25.90 2.85
CA TRP A 580 8.60 24.97 2.25
C TRP A 580 8.61 23.62 2.97
N LEU A 581 8.52 23.61 4.31
CA LEU A 581 8.35 22.40 5.11
C LEU A 581 6.98 21.71 4.87
N SER A 582 6.00 22.43 4.33
CA SER A 582 4.67 21.91 3.96
C SER A 582 4.73 21.12 2.64
N ASP A 583 5.62 20.12 2.59
CA ASP A 583 5.85 19.22 1.47
C ASP A 583 6.17 17.80 1.97
N TRP A 584 5.36 16.82 1.56
CA TRP A 584 5.57 15.42 1.92
C TRP A 584 6.92 14.86 1.46
N HIS A 585 7.33 15.12 0.22
CA HIS A 585 8.54 14.56 -0.37
C HIS A 585 9.80 15.13 0.30
N LEU A 586 9.76 16.42 0.68
CA LEU A 586 10.81 17.03 1.48
C LEU A 586 10.89 16.39 2.87
N LEU A 587 9.77 16.28 3.58
CA LEU A 587 9.75 15.68 4.92
C LEU A 587 10.26 14.24 4.90
N ARG A 588 9.87 13.46 3.88
CA ARG A 588 10.35 12.09 3.68
C ARG A 588 11.86 12.05 3.48
N PHE A 589 12.40 12.96 2.64
CA PHE A 589 13.83 13.07 2.41
C PHE A 589 14.60 13.49 3.67
N LEU A 590 14.10 14.47 4.43
CA LEU A 590 14.72 14.91 5.68
C LEU A 590 14.70 13.82 6.76
N ALA A 591 13.72 12.93 6.73
CA ALA A 591 13.69 11.76 7.61
C ALA A 591 14.79 10.73 7.28
N ASP A 592 15.19 10.62 6.01
CA ASP A 592 16.23 9.67 5.57
C ASP A 592 17.65 10.25 5.59
N CYS A 593 17.81 11.58 5.57
CA CYS A 593 19.13 12.19 5.52
C CYS A 593 19.95 11.98 6.82
N GLY A 594 19.31 11.54 7.90
CA GLY A 594 19.95 11.20 9.17
C GLY A 594 20.44 12.39 10.00
N MET A 595 20.11 13.62 9.59
CA MET A 595 20.50 14.84 10.32
C MET A 595 19.55 15.21 11.46
N PHE A 596 18.29 14.77 11.38
CA PHE A 596 17.23 15.16 12.31
C PHE A 596 16.80 13.97 13.16
N ASP A 597 16.50 14.24 14.42
CA ASP A 597 15.92 13.24 15.31
C ASP A 597 14.40 13.16 15.16
N GLU A 598 13.78 12.19 15.83
CA GLU A 598 12.34 11.97 15.76
C GLU A 598 11.52 13.17 16.29
N ASN A 599 12.05 13.93 17.25
CA ASN A 599 11.36 15.07 17.82
C ASN A 599 11.36 16.27 16.85
N ASP A 600 12.49 16.51 16.17
CA ASP A 600 12.59 17.51 15.12
C ASP A 600 11.64 17.19 13.96
N LEU A 601 11.63 15.93 13.50
CA LEU A 601 10.75 15.49 12.41
C LEU A 601 9.27 15.65 12.80
N ARG A 602 8.86 15.28 14.00
CA ARG A 602 7.49 15.53 14.48
C ARG A 602 7.15 17.02 14.54
N THR A 603 8.12 17.86 14.93
CA THR A 603 7.94 19.32 14.95
C THR A 603 7.78 19.86 13.51
N MET A 604 8.58 19.38 12.55
CA MET A 604 8.46 19.72 11.13
C MET A 604 7.11 19.27 10.56
N CYS A 605 6.66 18.04 10.84
CA CYS A 605 5.34 17.54 10.46
C CYS A 605 4.21 18.41 11.05
N ARG A 606 4.36 18.85 12.30
CA ARG A 606 3.40 19.76 12.93
C ARG A 606 3.38 21.11 12.22
N ILE A 607 4.54 21.69 11.91
CA ILE A 607 4.66 22.94 11.15
C ILE A 607 4.00 22.79 9.76
N ALA A 608 4.29 21.69 9.06
CA ALA A 608 3.80 21.39 7.72
C ALA A 608 2.27 21.29 7.63
N THR A 609 1.63 20.87 8.73
CA THR A 609 0.18 20.61 8.81
C THR A 609 -0.60 21.73 9.50
N LEU A 610 0.07 22.61 10.24
CA LEU A 610 -0.54 23.80 10.82
C LEU A 610 -0.88 24.78 9.71
N ARG A 611 -2.17 25.07 9.56
CA ARG A 611 -2.65 26.09 8.63
C ARG A 611 -2.62 27.47 9.29
N PRO A 612 -1.75 28.40 8.88
CA PRO A 612 -1.89 29.79 9.26
C PRO A 612 -3.11 30.37 8.55
N SER A 613 -4.26 30.35 9.22
CA SER A 613 -5.41 31.14 8.77
C SER A 613 -5.15 32.60 9.07
N SER A 614 -5.28 33.47 8.07
CA SER A 614 -5.06 34.93 8.22
C SER A 614 -5.97 35.58 9.27
N THR A 615 -7.02 34.89 9.73
CA THR A 615 -7.99 35.39 10.69
C THR A 615 -7.78 34.88 12.12
N SER A 616 -6.98 33.84 12.34
CA SER A 616 -6.83 33.19 13.65
C SER A 616 -5.44 33.43 14.23
N ILE A 617 -5.37 34.41 15.15
CA ILE A 617 -4.17 34.74 15.92
C ILE A 617 -3.65 33.51 16.67
N THR A 618 -4.56 32.66 17.19
CA THR A 618 -4.21 31.45 17.93
C THR A 618 -3.41 30.45 17.08
N SER A 619 -3.84 30.20 15.84
CA SER A 619 -3.12 29.29 14.93
C SER A 619 -1.80 29.85 14.46
N SER A 620 -1.72 31.17 14.23
CA SER A 620 -0.45 31.83 13.88
C SER A 620 0.55 31.72 15.04
N ARG A 621 0.10 31.93 16.28
CA ARG A 621 0.96 31.75 17.46
C ARG A 621 1.36 30.30 17.70
N GLU A 622 0.48 29.35 17.41
CA GLU A 622 0.82 27.92 17.48
C GLU A 622 1.92 27.58 16.48
N LEU A 623 1.81 28.04 15.23
CA LEU A 623 2.85 27.90 14.21
C LEU A 623 4.17 28.55 14.67
N ALA A 624 4.12 29.76 15.22
CA ALA A 624 5.29 30.44 15.76
C ALA A 624 6.00 29.63 16.86
N ARG A 625 5.25 28.98 17.75
CA ARG A 625 5.82 28.14 18.82
C ARG A 625 6.53 26.92 18.25
N GLU A 626 5.94 26.25 17.28
CA GLU A 626 6.58 25.08 16.66
C GLU A 626 7.82 25.48 15.86
N LEU A 627 7.79 26.61 15.14
CA LEU A 627 8.96 27.18 14.49
C LEU A 627 10.07 27.55 15.49
N ALA A 628 9.73 28.20 16.61
CA ALA A 628 10.68 28.53 17.66
C ALA A 628 11.35 27.27 18.26
N LYS A 629 10.58 26.19 18.46
CA LYS A 629 11.11 24.89 18.89
C LYS A 629 12.08 24.31 17.87
N LEU A 630 11.70 24.29 16.60
CA LEU A 630 12.55 23.77 15.52
C LEU A 630 13.83 24.58 15.40
N PHE A 631 13.73 25.92 15.38
CA PHE A 631 14.89 26.80 15.26
C PHE A 631 15.79 26.73 16.49
N SER A 632 15.27 26.38 17.67
CA SER A 632 16.11 26.15 18.85
C SER A 632 16.81 24.79 18.84
N SER A 633 16.49 23.88 17.90
CA SER A 633 17.06 22.54 17.85
C SER A 633 18.52 22.55 17.37
N PRO A 634 19.44 21.80 18.03
CA PRO A 634 20.83 21.72 17.58
C PRO A 634 20.98 21.09 16.19
N ASN A 635 20.09 20.18 15.81
CA ASN A 635 20.10 19.53 14.49
C ASN A 635 19.71 20.54 13.40
N TRP A 636 18.72 21.40 13.67
CA TRP A 636 18.37 22.49 12.77
C TRP A 636 19.50 23.51 12.63
N GLN A 637 20.16 23.88 13.73
CA GLN A 637 21.33 24.76 13.67
C GLN A 637 22.45 24.16 12.84
N THR A 638 22.69 22.86 12.98
CA THR A 638 23.67 22.13 12.15
C THR A 638 23.28 22.17 10.68
N PHE A 639 22.00 21.93 10.36
CA PHE A 639 21.49 22.02 9.00
C PHE A 639 21.62 23.44 8.40
N LEU A 640 21.38 24.48 9.20
CA LEU A 640 21.58 25.87 8.77
C LEU A 640 23.05 26.17 8.40
N VAL A 641 24.00 25.70 9.21
CA VAL A 641 25.43 25.86 8.91
C VAL A 641 25.78 25.14 7.61
N VAL A 642 25.35 23.89 7.45
CA VAL A 642 25.55 23.14 6.20
C VAL A 642 24.91 23.88 5.01
N ALA A 643 23.72 24.45 5.19
CA ALA A 643 23.04 25.16 4.14
C ALA A 643 23.81 26.43 3.70
N GLN A 644 24.42 27.14 4.65
CA GLN A 644 25.27 28.30 4.37
C GLN A 644 26.56 27.93 3.65
N GLU A 645 27.19 26.82 4.01
CA GLU A 645 28.40 26.34 3.32
C GLU A 645 28.11 25.91 1.88
N GLN A 646 26.91 25.39 1.61
CA GLN A 646 26.45 25.02 0.27
C GLN A 646 25.94 26.21 -0.55
N ALA A 647 25.86 27.41 0.04
CA ALA A 647 25.43 28.61 -0.67
C ALA A 647 26.48 29.04 -1.71
N PRO A 648 26.07 29.53 -2.89
CA PRO A 648 27.02 30.08 -3.86
C PRO A 648 27.83 31.23 -3.22
N ALA A 649 29.15 31.23 -3.42
CA ALA A 649 30.00 32.31 -2.95
C ALA A 649 29.47 33.66 -3.49
N PRO A 650 29.40 34.72 -2.65
CA PRO A 650 28.95 36.02 -3.13
C PRO A 650 29.85 36.48 -4.29
N PRO A 651 29.29 37.16 -5.30
CA PRO A 651 30.10 37.68 -6.40
C PRO A 651 31.23 38.54 -5.84
N ALA A 652 32.43 38.39 -6.40
CA ALA A 652 33.61 39.15 -5.98
C ALA A 652 33.25 40.65 -5.92
N ARG A 653 33.51 41.30 -4.77
CA ARG A 653 33.29 42.74 -4.61
C ARG A 653 34.10 43.48 -5.69
N THR A 654 33.43 43.97 -6.71
CA THR A 654 33.99 44.99 -7.59
C THR A 654 34.03 46.29 -6.79
N TYR A 655 35.22 46.62 -6.29
CA TYR A 655 35.47 47.94 -5.70
C TYR A 655 35.31 49.00 -6.81
N PRO A 656 34.49 50.05 -6.62
CA PRO A 656 34.43 51.15 -7.56
C PRO A 656 35.76 51.89 -7.51
N GLY A 657 36.65 51.63 -8.48
CA GLY A 657 37.94 52.31 -8.62
C GLY A 657 39.14 51.43 -8.96
N GLY A 658 39.01 50.10 -9.06
CA GLY A 658 40.08 49.23 -9.53
C GLY A 658 40.11 49.17 -11.05
N SER A 659 41.03 49.90 -11.69
CA SER A 659 41.35 49.72 -13.11
C SER A 659 41.92 48.32 -13.36
N ASP A 660 41.52 47.72 -14.48
CA ASP A 660 41.97 46.42 -15.01
C ASP A 660 43.40 46.05 -14.64
N ALA A 661 43.56 44.94 -13.92
CA ALA A 661 44.86 44.31 -13.68
C ALA A 661 44.77 42.82 -14.02
N ASP A 662 44.56 42.51 -15.30
CA ASP A 662 44.87 41.20 -15.86
C ASP A 662 46.36 41.15 -16.25
N GLN A 663 47.23 41.38 -15.26
CA GLN A 663 48.65 41.09 -15.36
C GLN A 663 49.03 40.08 -14.29
N GLN A 664 49.34 38.87 -14.76
CA GLN A 664 50.02 37.82 -14.02
C GLN A 664 51.22 38.40 -13.25
N GLN A 665 51.10 38.54 -11.93
CA GLN A 665 52.22 38.87 -11.07
C GLN A 665 53.06 37.60 -10.84
N GLN A 666 54.30 37.62 -11.32
CA GLN A 666 55.35 36.73 -10.84
C GLN A 666 55.63 37.03 -9.35
N PRO A 667 55.96 36.01 -8.53
CA PRO A 667 56.27 36.24 -7.12
C PRO A 667 57.55 37.08 -6.96
N GLN A 668 57.46 38.16 -6.19
CA GLN A 668 58.60 39.01 -5.86
C GLN A 668 59.38 38.39 -4.69
N THR A 669 60.69 38.22 -4.88
CA THR A 669 61.63 37.78 -3.83
C THR A 669 62.49 38.96 -3.38
N ILE A 670 62.60 39.17 -2.07
CA ILE A 670 63.67 39.95 -1.44
C ILE A 670 64.51 38.99 -0.59
N ASP A 671 65.82 38.93 -0.83
CA ASP A 671 66.81 38.13 -0.09
C ASP A 671 66.41 36.67 0.23
N GLY A 672 65.78 35.99 -0.73
CA GLY A 672 65.70 34.53 -0.75
C GLY A 672 64.71 33.87 0.22
N PHE A 673 63.76 34.61 0.80
CA PHE A 673 62.63 34.04 1.55
C PHE A 673 61.29 34.48 0.95
N GLU A 674 60.37 33.53 0.76
CA GLU A 674 58.96 33.79 0.37
C GLU A 674 58.19 34.40 1.54
N ILE A 675 57.46 35.49 1.29
CA ILE A 675 56.57 36.13 2.28
C ILE A 675 55.13 35.66 1.99
N PRO A 676 54.42 35.05 2.97
CA PRO A 676 52.99 34.73 2.85
C PRO A 676 52.13 36.01 2.74
N PRO A 677 50.95 35.94 2.09
CA PRO A 677 50.16 37.12 1.68
C PRO A 677 49.51 37.95 2.80
N ASP A 678 49.78 37.67 4.09
CA ASP A 678 49.02 38.22 5.23
C ASP A 678 49.77 39.30 6.05
N ILE A 679 50.74 40.03 5.47
CA ILE A 679 51.42 41.15 6.16
C ILE A 679 51.14 42.48 5.44
N ASP A 680 50.30 43.31 6.05
CA ASP A 680 50.05 44.71 5.66
C ASP A 680 51.27 45.59 6.00
N VAL A 681 51.82 46.26 4.97
CA VAL A 681 52.86 47.30 5.14
C VAL A 681 52.23 48.68 4.88
N PRO A 682 52.35 49.66 5.80
CA PRO A 682 51.76 50.99 5.61
C PRO A 682 52.46 51.81 4.53
N PRO A 683 51.76 52.74 3.85
CA PRO A 683 52.36 53.53 2.79
C PRO A 683 53.01 54.78 3.37
N GLU A 684 54.30 54.98 3.17
CA GLU A 684 54.83 56.31 2.85
C GLU A 684 56.28 56.27 2.34
N SER A 685 56.55 57.23 1.44
CA SER A 685 57.86 57.68 0.93
C SER A 685 58.50 56.88 -0.21
N ALA A 686 58.39 57.40 -1.44
CA ALA A 686 59.55 58.02 -2.10
C ALA A 686 59.17 58.64 -3.45
N SER A 687 59.54 59.90 -3.54
CA SER A 687 59.40 60.88 -4.60
C SER A 687 60.37 60.72 -5.78
N ALA A 688 59.94 61.32 -6.90
CA ALA A 688 60.73 62.14 -7.85
C ALA A 688 61.63 61.47 -8.90
N SER A 689 61.23 61.65 -10.17
CA SER A 689 62.01 62.17 -11.31
C SER A 689 61.19 61.89 -12.58
N GLY A 690 60.80 62.82 -13.46
CA GLY A 690 61.46 64.02 -13.95
C GLY A 690 61.79 63.79 -15.44
N GLY A 691 61.26 64.61 -16.36
CA GLY A 691 61.78 64.67 -17.74
C GLY A 691 60.77 64.95 -18.85
N ASN A 692 60.69 66.23 -19.24
CA ASN A 692 60.06 66.76 -20.46
C ASN A 692 60.57 66.09 -21.76
N HIS A 693 59.76 66.13 -22.83
CA HIS A 693 60.14 66.83 -24.08
C HIS A 693 58.94 67.13 -25.00
N ALA A 694 58.82 68.43 -25.31
CA ALA A 694 58.17 69.13 -26.41
C ALA A 694 58.60 68.60 -27.80
N ALA A 695 58.05 68.92 -28.98
CA ALA A 695 56.89 69.67 -29.51
C ALA A 695 56.94 69.50 -31.05
N GLY A 696 55.88 69.88 -31.77
CA GLY A 696 55.91 70.19 -33.21
C GLY A 696 54.67 69.64 -33.94
N ALA A 697 53.62 70.43 -34.13
CA ALA A 697 53.41 71.36 -35.26
C ALA A 697 53.19 70.61 -36.61
N GLY A 698 52.14 70.83 -37.40
CA GLY A 698 51.00 71.74 -37.35
C GLY A 698 50.20 71.67 -38.66
N HIS A 699 49.06 72.39 -38.68
CA HIS A 699 48.25 72.86 -39.84
C HIS A 699 47.51 71.80 -40.67
N GLY A 700 46.22 71.93 -41.00
CA GLY A 700 45.21 72.97 -40.73
C GLY A 700 43.90 72.64 -41.46
N ASP A 701 42.78 73.13 -40.90
CA ASP A 701 41.58 73.68 -41.58
C ASP A 701 40.74 72.73 -42.49
N VAL A 702 39.40 72.57 -42.44
CA VAL A 702 38.26 73.45 -42.10
C VAL A 702 36.98 72.62 -41.79
N ALA A 703 36.30 72.99 -40.70
CA ALA A 703 34.85 73.12 -40.40
C ALA A 703 33.75 72.01 -40.54
N MET A 704 32.87 72.10 -39.53
CA MET A 704 31.40 71.92 -39.47
C MET A 704 30.82 70.54 -39.06
N ASP A 705 30.54 70.48 -37.75
CA ASP A 705 29.25 70.21 -37.08
C ASP A 705 28.48 68.91 -37.37
N GLY A 706 28.10 68.20 -36.30
CA GLY A 706 27.21 67.03 -36.37
C GLY A 706 27.40 66.00 -35.26
N SER A 707 26.63 66.15 -34.19
CA SER A 707 26.31 65.20 -33.12
C SER A 707 26.11 63.72 -33.51
N GLY A 708 26.55 62.79 -32.66
CA GLY A 708 25.89 61.48 -32.51
C GLY A 708 26.81 60.26 -32.28
N ALA A 709 26.86 59.80 -31.03
CA ALA A 709 27.27 58.50 -30.47
C ALA A 709 27.90 57.44 -31.42
N ALA A 710 29.16 57.09 -31.14
CA ALA A 710 29.86 55.95 -31.74
C ALA A 710 29.90 54.74 -30.78
N ASP A 711 29.90 53.57 -31.43
CA ASP A 711 29.86 52.19 -30.98
C ASP A 711 30.78 51.77 -29.81
N ALA A 712 30.26 50.84 -29.00
CA ALA A 712 31.03 50.01 -28.06
C ALA A 712 31.39 48.66 -28.72
N PRO A 713 32.55 48.06 -28.39
CA PRO A 713 33.06 46.86 -29.06
C PRO A 713 32.26 45.61 -28.63
N GLY A 714 31.80 44.83 -29.63
CA GLY A 714 30.98 43.63 -29.41
C GLY A 714 31.78 42.46 -28.84
N GLY A 715 31.34 41.92 -27.71
CA GLY A 715 31.81 40.65 -27.15
C GLY A 715 31.20 39.43 -27.85
N MET A 716 31.79 38.24 -27.62
CA MET A 716 31.25 36.95 -28.06
C MET A 716 29.79 36.76 -27.59
N ARG A 717 28.91 36.25 -28.48
CA ARG A 717 27.50 36.00 -28.15
C ARG A 717 27.22 34.49 -28.06
N VAL A 718 26.82 34.04 -26.88
CA VAL A 718 26.43 32.64 -26.65
C VAL A 718 24.99 32.43 -27.14
N CYS A 719 24.77 31.42 -27.97
CA CYS A 719 23.43 31.08 -28.45
C CYS A 719 22.56 30.52 -27.30
N PRO A 720 21.38 31.09 -27.03
CA PRO A 720 20.50 30.60 -25.96
C PRO A 720 19.87 29.24 -26.26
N HIS A 721 19.94 28.75 -27.50
CA HIS A 721 19.32 27.49 -27.92
C HIS A 721 20.28 26.31 -27.93
N CYS A 722 21.51 26.50 -28.40
CA CYS A 722 22.50 25.43 -28.53
C CYS A 722 23.80 25.67 -27.76
N THR A 723 23.90 26.78 -27.00
CA THR A 723 25.05 27.16 -26.16
C THR A 723 26.35 27.45 -26.92
N PHE A 724 26.32 27.46 -28.26
CA PHE A 724 27.50 27.76 -29.09
C PHE A 724 27.92 29.23 -28.98
N GLU A 725 29.23 29.48 -28.86
CA GLU A 725 29.81 30.83 -28.80
C GLU A 725 30.04 31.40 -30.21
N ASN A 726 29.26 32.41 -30.59
CA ASN A 726 29.34 33.02 -31.90
C ASN A 726 30.37 34.16 -31.90
N PRO A 727 31.21 34.28 -32.95
CA PRO A 727 32.28 35.27 -33.01
C PRO A 727 31.73 36.71 -33.00
N PRO A 728 32.47 37.67 -32.43
CA PRO A 728 32.06 39.06 -32.41
C PRO A 728 32.00 39.62 -33.84
N GLY A 729 30.79 39.98 -34.29
CA GLY A 729 30.50 40.42 -35.66
C GLY A 729 29.77 39.40 -36.53
N GLY A 730 29.50 38.19 -36.01
CA GLY A 730 28.60 37.22 -36.64
C GLY A 730 27.17 37.75 -36.78
N GLY A 731 26.41 37.17 -37.72
CA GLY A 731 25.04 37.54 -38.03
C GLY A 731 24.09 37.52 -36.82
N GLN A 732 22.84 37.93 -37.02
CA GLN A 732 21.84 37.89 -35.93
C GLN A 732 21.46 36.45 -35.54
N ASP A 733 21.79 35.46 -36.36
CA ASP A 733 21.49 34.05 -36.13
C ASP A 733 22.75 33.26 -35.78
N CYS A 734 22.58 32.19 -35.03
CA CYS A 734 23.65 31.30 -34.64
C CYS A 734 24.23 30.55 -35.85
N GLU A 735 25.56 30.52 -35.98
CA GLU A 735 26.25 29.84 -37.09
C GLU A 735 26.02 28.32 -37.10
N VAL A 736 25.68 27.72 -35.95
CA VAL A 736 25.50 26.27 -35.83
C VAL A 736 24.05 25.84 -36.00
N CYS A 737 23.11 26.49 -35.29
CA CYS A 737 21.71 26.07 -35.32
C CYS A 737 20.79 26.96 -36.17
N GLY A 738 21.29 28.08 -36.69
CA GLY A 738 20.52 29.00 -37.54
C GLY A 738 19.37 29.72 -36.82
N LEU A 739 19.38 29.74 -35.48
CA LEU A 739 18.36 30.40 -34.67
C LEU A 739 18.87 31.77 -34.16
N PRO A 740 17.98 32.76 -34.00
CA PRO A 740 18.37 34.11 -33.59
C PRO A 740 19.09 34.14 -32.24
N LEU A 741 20.14 34.96 -32.16
CA LEU A 741 20.98 35.19 -30.97
C LEU A 741 20.40 36.26 -30.05
N GLN A 742 19.32 36.95 -30.45
CA GLN A 742 18.54 37.86 -29.62
C GLN A 742 17.17 37.22 -29.39
N GLY A 743 16.86 36.92 -28.13
CA GLY A 743 15.56 36.41 -27.68
C GLY A 743 14.57 37.53 -27.41
#